data_AF-A0A1M7YMN9-F1
#
_entry.id   AF-A0A1M7YMN9-F1
#
_cell.length_a   1.000
_cell.length_b   1.000
_cell.length_c   1.000
_cell.angle_alpha   90.00
_cell.angle_beta   90.00
_cell.angle_gamma   90.00
#
_symmetry.space_group_name_H-M   'P 1'
#
loop_
_entity.id
_entity.type
_entity.pdbx_description
1 polymer ?
#
loop_
_entity_poly.entity_id
_entity_poly.type
_entity_poly.pdbx_seq_one_letter_code
_entity_poly.pdbx_strand_id
1 'polypeptide(L)'
;MENENVNNSTNPEQIVFDDYMKFLDDLIQGELSGMVPDPKKYLIASVFSEQAEQAGSGQFAAFAKNCKDLESLPPDILISKYEYELKNNPYAKSLQLYDKVSSVTGLMKSLFSDVADIKEIMDSAKGLNRDSYEYRQKIAQIAPEIFNIASTIIGTGSGSICGIVSMELNIGSQLLTTGLKIVDQYVAQLKVYDDILDSVLSGEEINYSKAEVDALASSTVRSGQLEYQKALDAYNQFASDYAWLFNMEVGNTELAGEKAEYQGLLSQYNSSISEVQSLYHSINDTGIKLGMDGELGSNIAGGILNSGSEKAFNELLTEIRAIFYTAEVTKSPIVLDLDGDGVETTLLKDGIHFDQNDNGFSEKTSWVGKDDGLLVRDINGDSVIDGGKELFGDSTLLTNGTKAANGFDALAELDSNKDGVIDIKDAAFGELRIWKDSNGNGVTDKGELMTLSDAQISSISTKYATSTMVDAQGNEHRQISTYTKSDGTTAAIEDVWFKVDAMFTAARDKLEETTEIAKLPDLMGFGNAYSLHQAMLHDSSKHLQALVEQFIGETDPGKKKQLITNIIYAWTGVENIDPNSRATSQIYGNAIGDARKLEALEVLFGEKYLGVWCWNEKDPNPHGQAAPLLLEAFDKLSNFIYSQLLAQTEMKELFSKMTLVWDEKSNAVKLDLSNIASEILVQISYDEESGKKKLREVVNSLNQLKLIDIADYSTFYKTFETKGEDYLRILECAGKVEILGTGGNDTLIGTNQSEAIWGYEGNDSISSGGGDNRLYGGDGTDTLAGGEGDDYLEGGTGDDILYGENGYGKGNDVLDGGTGNDKLYGGSGNDTYRFGRGYGIDTIYDSDITNGNVDTLAFLDGVSP
;
A
#
# COMPACT_ATOMS: atom_id res chain seq x y z
N MET A 1 35.20 -46.23 3.43
CA MET A 1 36.38 -46.96 2.92
C MET A 1 36.04 -47.31 1.47
N GLU A 2 36.66 -46.82 0.41
CA GLU A 2 37.89 -46.06 0.14
C GLU A 2 37.69 -45.16 -1.10
N ASN A 3 38.41 -44.02 -1.16
CA ASN A 3 38.93 -43.21 -2.29
C ASN A 3 38.31 -43.34 -3.71
N GLU A 4 38.07 -42.28 -4.49
CA GLU A 4 39.07 -41.33 -5.02
C GLU A 4 38.45 -40.00 -5.55
N ASN A 5 39.15 -38.90 -5.24
CA ASN A 5 39.35 -37.60 -5.92
C ASN A 5 38.54 -37.21 -7.19
N VAL A 6 38.10 -35.94 -7.26
CA VAL A 6 38.79 -34.85 -7.99
C VAL A 6 38.23 -33.47 -7.57
N ASN A 7 39.13 -32.49 -7.50
CA ASN A 7 38.96 -31.08 -7.16
C ASN A 7 38.19 -30.23 -8.19
N ASN A 8 37.68 -29.11 -7.65
CA ASN A 8 37.49 -27.76 -8.21
C ASN A 8 36.16 -27.37 -8.91
N SER A 9 35.64 -26.24 -8.38
CA SER A 9 34.56 -25.35 -8.81
C SER A 9 33.12 -25.89 -8.75
N THR A 10 32.48 -25.78 -7.59
CA THR A 10 31.03 -25.66 -7.48
C THR A 10 30.66 -24.79 -6.27
N ASN A 11 29.85 -23.76 -6.51
CA ASN A 11 29.26 -22.87 -5.51
C ASN A 11 28.52 -23.70 -4.44
N PRO A 12 28.71 -23.47 -3.13
CA PRO A 12 27.98 -24.17 -2.07
C PRO A 12 26.45 -24.12 -2.23
N GLU A 13 25.91 -23.05 -2.82
CA GLU A 13 24.48 -22.91 -3.14
C GLU A 13 24.05 -23.89 -4.24
N GLN A 14 24.93 -24.21 -5.18
CA GLN A 14 24.69 -25.19 -6.24
C GLN A 14 24.60 -26.62 -5.69
N ILE A 15 25.38 -26.93 -4.65
CA ILE A 15 25.36 -28.25 -3.98
C ILE A 15 24.06 -28.39 -3.17
N VAL A 16 23.66 -27.35 -2.44
CA VAL A 16 22.38 -27.33 -1.71
C VAL A 16 21.20 -27.42 -2.68
N PHE A 17 21.27 -26.73 -3.82
CA PHE A 17 20.23 -26.78 -4.84
C PHE A 17 20.18 -28.14 -5.55
N ASP A 18 21.31 -28.75 -5.89
CA ASP A 18 21.34 -30.05 -6.55
C ASP A 18 20.93 -31.19 -5.58
N ASP A 19 21.22 -31.06 -4.28
CA ASP A 19 20.69 -31.96 -3.24
C ASP A 19 19.18 -31.76 -3.02
N TYR A 20 18.68 -30.52 -3.10
CA TYR A 20 17.25 -30.21 -3.03
C TYR A 20 16.48 -30.71 -4.26
N MET A 21 17.04 -30.55 -5.45
CA MET A 21 16.45 -31.08 -6.68
C MET A 21 16.47 -32.60 -6.72
N LYS A 22 17.51 -33.25 -6.16
CA LYS A 22 17.55 -34.70 -6.00
C LYS A 22 16.51 -35.20 -5.00
N PHE A 23 16.31 -34.51 -3.89
CA PHE A 23 15.23 -34.79 -2.94
C PHE A 23 13.84 -34.68 -3.61
N LEU A 24 13.64 -33.68 -4.47
CA LEU A 24 12.40 -33.53 -5.25
C LEU A 24 12.27 -34.59 -6.36
N ASP A 25 13.36 -34.99 -7.01
CA ASP A 25 13.35 -36.07 -8.02
C ASP A 25 13.05 -37.44 -7.37
N ASP A 26 13.57 -37.70 -6.17
CA ASP A 26 13.28 -38.89 -5.35
C ASP A 26 11.82 -38.91 -4.86
N LEU A 27 11.23 -37.73 -4.59
CA LEU A 27 9.81 -37.55 -4.27
C LEU A 27 8.92 -37.86 -5.49
N ILE A 28 9.35 -37.46 -6.69
CA ILE A 28 8.60 -37.61 -7.95
C ILE A 28 8.72 -39.03 -8.53
N GLN A 29 9.85 -39.71 -8.34
CA GLN A 29 10.08 -41.08 -8.82
C GLN A 29 9.55 -42.16 -7.86
N GLY A 30 9.01 -41.78 -6.70
CA GLY A 30 8.35 -42.70 -5.76
C GLY A 30 9.29 -43.60 -4.96
N GLU A 31 10.59 -43.28 -4.90
CA GLU A 31 11.59 -44.10 -4.20
C GLU A 31 11.68 -43.80 -2.69
N LEU A 32 10.93 -42.82 -2.16
CA LEU A 32 10.65 -42.65 -0.72
C LEU A 32 9.56 -43.61 -0.20
N SER A 33 9.57 -44.87 -0.66
CA SER A 33 8.65 -45.93 -0.21
C SER A 33 8.79 -46.30 1.29
N GLY A 34 9.71 -45.67 2.02
CA GLY A 34 9.93 -45.86 3.45
C GLY A 34 9.40 -44.76 4.38
N MET A 35 9.06 -43.55 3.88
CA MET A 35 8.70 -42.42 4.75
C MET A 35 7.25 -41.93 4.61
N VAL A 36 6.54 -42.33 3.56
CA VAL A 36 5.06 -42.20 3.49
C VAL A 36 4.48 -43.60 3.62
N PRO A 37 3.65 -43.90 4.63
CA PRO A 37 3.01 -45.20 4.71
C PRO A 37 2.18 -45.42 3.44
N ASP A 38 2.42 -46.53 2.74
CA ASP A 38 1.69 -46.90 1.51
C ASP A 38 0.18 -46.57 1.67
N PRO A 39 -0.36 -45.60 0.91
CA PRO A 39 -1.76 -45.19 1.03
C PRO A 39 -2.72 -46.38 0.82
N LYS A 40 -2.30 -47.39 0.06
CA LYS A 40 -3.03 -48.66 -0.10
C LYS A 40 -3.13 -49.41 1.22
N LYS A 41 -2.06 -49.43 2.04
CA LYS A 41 -2.06 -50.06 3.36
C LYS A 41 -2.92 -49.31 4.36
N TYR A 42 -3.03 -47.98 4.28
CA TYR A 42 -3.90 -47.18 5.18
C TYR A 42 -5.38 -47.33 4.85
N LEU A 43 -5.75 -47.34 3.56
CA LEU A 43 -7.12 -47.62 3.12
C LEU A 43 -7.54 -49.06 3.47
N ILE A 44 -6.62 -50.02 3.31
CA ILE A 44 -6.82 -51.41 3.74
C ILE A 44 -6.87 -51.50 5.28
N ALA A 45 -5.97 -50.88 6.04
CA ALA A 45 -5.95 -50.98 7.50
C ALA A 45 -7.19 -50.37 8.18
N SER A 46 -7.67 -49.22 7.70
CA SER A 46 -8.84 -48.52 8.26
C SER A 46 -10.16 -49.24 7.98
N VAL A 47 -10.32 -49.84 6.79
CA VAL A 47 -11.51 -50.64 6.45
C VAL A 47 -11.51 -52.01 7.15
N PHE A 48 -10.34 -52.60 7.38
CA PHE A 48 -10.22 -53.92 7.98
C PHE A 48 -10.31 -53.93 9.52
N SER A 49 -9.93 -52.86 10.20
CA SER A 49 -10.03 -52.78 11.68
C SER A 49 -11.49 -52.78 12.17
N GLU A 50 -12.38 -52.06 11.50
CA GLU A 50 -13.82 -52.03 11.85
C GLU A 50 -14.58 -53.30 11.43
N GLN A 51 -14.22 -53.94 10.30
CA GLN A 51 -14.85 -55.22 9.91
C GLN A 51 -14.37 -56.41 10.75
N ALA A 52 -13.13 -56.40 11.25
CA ALA A 52 -12.60 -57.44 12.12
C ALA A 52 -13.30 -57.47 13.49
N GLU A 53 -13.82 -56.35 13.97
CA GLU A 53 -14.63 -56.30 15.20
C GLU A 53 -16.05 -56.87 15.03
N GLN A 54 -16.57 -57.02 13.81
CA GLN A 54 -17.97 -57.39 13.57
C GLN A 54 -18.20 -58.72 12.83
N ALA A 55 -17.18 -59.35 12.23
CA ALA A 55 -17.35 -60.60 11.46
C ALA A 55 -16.81 -61.85 12.18
N GLY A 56 -17.69 -62.81 12.47
CA GLY A 56 -17.30 -64.15 12.94
C GLY A 56 -16.42 -64.89 11.92
N SER A 57 -15.46 -65.67 12.42
CA SER A 57 -14.28 -66.24 11.72
C SER A 57 -14.51 -67.05 10.44
N GLY A 58 -15.75 -67.37 10.06
CA GLY A 58 -16.08 -68.16 8.87
C GLY A 58 -16.18 -67.37 7.55
N GLN A 59 -16.41 -66.05 7.58
CA GLN A 59 -16.51 -65.23 6.36
C GLN A 59 -15.18 -64.62 5.91
N PHE A 60 -14.17 -64.62 6.79
CA PHE A 60 -12.87 -64.02 6.53
C PHE A 60 -12.09 -64.72 5.40
N ALA A 61 -12.27 -66.04 5.24
CA ALA A 61 -11.54 -66.81 4.23
C ALA A 61 -12.04 -66.61 2.79
N ALA A 62 -13.32 -66.26 2.61
CA ALA A 62 -13.87 -65.93 1.29
C ALA A 62 -13.51 -64.50 0.87
N PHE A 63 -13.39 -63.59 1.85
CA PHE A 63 -13.06 -62.17 1.61
C PHE A 63 -11.55 -61.95 1.40
N ALA A 64 -10.68 -62.59 2.18
CA ALA A 64 -9.23 -62.52 2.02
C ALA A 64 -8.74 -63.08 0.67
N LYS A 65 -9.50 -63.98 0.04
CA LYS A 65 -9.20 -64.49 -1.31
C LYS A 65 -9.39 -63.42 -2.39
N ASN A 66 -10.35 -62.51 -2.22
CA ASN A 66 -10.62 -61.42 -3.17
C ASN A 66 -9.65 -60.23 -3.01
N CYS A 67 -8.99 -60.06 -1.86
CA CYS A 67 -8.04 -58.97 -1.64
C CYS A 67 -6.72 -59.14 -2.41
N LYS A 68 -6.28 -60.38 -2.62
CA LYS A 68 -5.10 -60.66 -3.46
C LYS A 68 -5.32 -60.32 -4.93
N ASP A 69 -6.57 -60.36 -5.39
CA ASP A 69 -6.95 -59.99 -6.75
C ASP A 69 -7.15 -58.47 -6.91
N LEU A 70 -7.32 -57.72 -5.80
CA LEU A 70 -7.51 -56.27 -5.77
C LEU A 70 -6.18 -55.48 -5.73
N GLU A 71 -5.10 -56.05 -5.18
CA GLU A 71 -3.77 -55.41 -5.15
C GLU A 71 -3.18 -55.14 -6.55
N SER A 72 -3.70 -55.80 -7.60
CA SER A 72 -3.21 -55.68 -8.98
C SER A 72 -3.94 -54.64 -9.86
N LEU A 73 -4.91 -53.88 -9.34
CA LEU A 73 -5.67 -52.90 -10.12
C LEU A 73 -5.17 -51.45 -9.92
N PRO A 74 -5.24 -50.58 -10.95
CA PRO A 74 -4.94 -49.14 -10.84
C PRO A 74 -5.84 -48.39 -9.84
N PRO A 75 -5.36 -47.33 -9.16
CA PRO A 75 -6.06 -46.66 -8.05
C PRO A 75 -7.43 -46.07 -8.42
N ASP A 76 -7.50 -45.45 -9.60
CA ASP A 76 -8.68 -44.84 -10.22
C ASP A 76 -9.80 -45.86 -10.51
N ILE A 77 -9.43 -47.07 -10.93
CA ILE A 77 -10.37 -48.17 -11.15
C ILE A 77 -10.84 -48.78 -9.83
N LEU A 78 -9.95 -48.85 -8.82
CA LEU A 78 -10.28 -49.38 -7.49
C LEU A 78 -11.32 -48.50 -6.77
N ILE A 79 -11.11 -47.19 -6.81
CA ILE A 79 -11.98 -46.17 -6.23
C ILE A 79 -13.36 -46.22 -6.89
N SER A 80 -13.40 -46.18 -8.23
CA SER A 80 -14.64 -46.19 -9.00
C SER A 80 -15.50 -47.45 -8.76
N LYS A 81 -14.86 -48.61 -8.58
CA LYS A 81 -15.55 -49.87 -8.31
C LYS A 81 -16.11 -49.94 -6.88
N TYR A 82 -15.36 -49.46 -5.88
CA TYR A 82 -15.82 -49.42 -4.49
C TYR A 82 -16.96 -48.42 -4.26
N GLU A 83 -16.87 -47.24 -4.87
CA GLU A 83 -17.96 -46.25 -4.85
C GLU A 83 -19.24 -46.80 -5.49
N TYR A 84 -19.10 -47.53 -6.62
CA TYR A 84 -20.23 -48.16 -7.30
C TYR A 84 -20.91 -49.27 -6.48
N GLU A 85 -20.14 -50.13 -5.79
CA GLU A 85 -20.71 -51.20 -4.96
C GLU A 85 -21.33 -50.69 -3.66
N LEU A 86 -20.76 -49.66 -3.01
CA LEU A 86 -21.30 -49.06 -1.79
C LEU A 86 -22.57 -48.22 -2.04
N LYS A 87 -22.61 -47.48 -3.16
CA LYS A 87 -23.78 -46.66 -3.55
C LYS A 87 -25.01 -47.50 -3.89
N ASN A 88 -24.82 -48.74 -4.33
CA ASN A 88 -25.89 -49.66 -4.71
C ASN A 88 -26.25 -50.69 -3.60
N ASN A 89 -25.72 -50.53 -2.38
CA ASN A 89 -25.96 -51.44 -1.26
C ASN A 89 -27.21 -51.02 -0.44
N PRO A 90 -28.21 -51.90 -0.20
CA PRO A 90 -29.53 -51.51 0.29
C PRO A 90 -29.66 -51.17 1.79
N TYR A 91 -28.58 -50.92 2.54
CA TYR A 91 -28.64 -50.67 4.00
C TYR A 91 -28.35 -49.21 4.38
N ALA A 92 -29.14 -48.61 5.27
CA ALA A 92 -29.00 -47.19 5.64
C ALA A 92 -27.64 -46.80 6.28
N LYS A 93 -26.89 -47.74 6.88
CA LYS A 93 -25.55 -47.49 7.42
C LYS A 93 -24.45 -47.43 6.35
N SER A 94 -24.63 -48.00 5.16
CA SER A 94 -23.65 -47.90 4.08
C SER A 94 -23.64 -46.51 3.43
N LEU A 95 -24.71 -45.72 3.59
CA LEU A 95 -24.78 -44.34 3.08
C LEU A 95 -23.87 -43.39 3.88
N GLN A 96 -23.84 -43.49 5.22
CA GLN A 96 -22.89 -42.73 6.05
C GLN A 96 -21.42 -43.15 5.81
N LEU A 97 -21.20 -44.43 5.52
CA LEU A 97 -19.87 -44.94 5.14
C LEU A 97 -19.47 -44.45 3.74
N TYR A 98 -20.42 -44.40 2.80
CA TYR A 98 -20.24 -43.84 1.46
C TYR A 98 -19.91 -42.35 1.51
N ASP A 99 -20.58 -41.56 2.36
CA ASP A 99 -20.30 -40.12 2.51
C ASP A 99 -18.89 -39.86 3.04
N LYS A 100 -18.43 -40.67 3.99
CA LYS A 100 -17.04 -40.61 4.49
C LYS A 100 -16.02 -41.04 3.44
N VAL A 101 -16.27 -42.14 2.72
CA VAL A 101 -15.40 -42.60 1.63
C VAL A 101 -15.36 -41.60 0.47
N SER A 102 -16.49 -40.98 0.13
CA SER A 102 -16.58 -39.93 -0.88
C SER A 102 -15.81 -38.67 -0.45
N SER A 103 -15.84 -38.31 0.83
CA SER A 103 -15.06 -37.19 1.38
C SER A 103 -13.55 -37.45 1.31
N VAL A 104 -13.10 -38.65 1.71
CA VAL A 104 -11.69 -39.08 1.58
C VAL A 104 -11.26 -39.15 0.11
N THR A 105 -12.15 -39.58 -0.79
CA THR A 105 -11.88 -39.63 -2.23
C THR A 105 -11.81 -38.24 -2.86
N GLY A 106 -12.64 -37.30 -2.39
CA GLY A 106 -12.55 -35.88 -2.76
C GLY A 106 -11.22 -35.25 -2.32
N LEU A 107 -10.79 -35.53 -1.09
CA LEU A 107 -9.50 -35.08 -0.57
C LEU A 107 -8.32 -35.66 -1.38
N MET A 108 -8.37 -36.95 -1.75
CA MET A 108 -7.33 -37.54 -2.59
C MET A 108 -7.29 -36.94 -4.00
N LYS A 109 -8.45 -36.62 -4.61
CA LYS A 109 -8.50 -35.94 -5.92
C LYS A 109 -7.91 -34.53 -5.87
N SER A 110 -8.15 -33.79 -4.78
CA SER A 110 -7.51 -32.49 -4.53
C SER A 110 -5.99 -32.64 -4.45
N LEU A 111 -5.51 -33.56 -3.61
CA LEU A 111 -4.08 -33.80 -3.42
C LEU A 111 -3.37 -34.20 -4.72
N PHE A 112 -4.04 -34.95 -5.61
CA PHE A 112 -3.48 -35.29 -6.93
C PHE A 112 -3.51 -34.13 -7.93
N SER A 113 -4.45 -33.18 -7.79
CA SER A 113 -4.49 -31.94 -8.56
C SER A 113 -3.34 -31.02 -8.14
N ASP A 114 -3.20 -30.78 -6.85
CA ASP A 114 -2.18 -29.88 -6.28
C ASP A 114 -0.76 -30.36 -6.67
N VAL A 115 -0.53 -31.68 -6.68
CA VAL A 115 0.73 -32.28 -7.14
C VAL A 115 0.93 -32.16 -8.67
N ALA A 116 -0.13 -32.18 -9.45
CA ALA A 116 -0.06 -31.97 -10.91
C ALA A 116 0.25 -30.51 -11.25
N ASP A 117 -0.33 -29.56 -10.51
CA ASP A 117 -0.11 -28.12 -10.68
C ASP A 117 1.33 -27.74 -10.30
N ILE A 118 1.86 -28.28 -9.20
CA ILE A 118 3.29 -28.14 -8.84
C ILE A 118 4.18 -28.67 -9.97
N LYS A 119 3.84 -29.82 -10.55
CA LYS A 119 4.61 -30.43 -11.63
C LYS A 119 4.59 -29.57 -12.91
N GLU A 120 3.47 -28.97 -13.25
CA GLU A 120 3.33 -28.08 -14.41
C GLU A 120 4.14 -26.78 -14.23
N ILE A 121 4.09 -26.17 -13.05
CA ILE A 121 4.90 -24.99 -12.71
C ILE A 121 6.39 -25.31 -12.83
N MET A 122 6.83 -26.46 -12.30
CA MET A 122 8.22 -26.90 -12.40
C MET A 122 8.66 -27.22 -13.83
N ASP A 123 7.80 -27.86 -14.63
CA ASP A 123 8.09 -28.14 -16.04
C ASP A 123 8.20 -26.84 -16.86
N SER A 124 7.41 -25.81 -16.51
CA SER A 124 7.49 -24.48 -17.12
C SER A 124 8.71 -23.64 -16.67
N ALA A 125 9.38 -24.04 -15.59
CA ALA A 125 10.60 -23.42 -15.09
C ALA A 125 11.89 -24.09 -15.63
N LYS A 126 11.76 -25.25 -16.27
CA LYS A 126 12.89 -25.97 -16.88
C LYS A 126 13.49 -25.16 -18.04
N GLY A 127 14.80 -24.90 -17.97
CA GLY A 127 15.56 -24.18 -19.00
C GLY A 127 15.72 -22.68 -18.77
N LEU A 128 15.05 -22.11 -17.76
CA LEU A 128 15.28 -20.73 -17.31
C LEU A 128 16.60 -20.61 -16.54
N ASN A 129 17.23 -19.43 -16.60
CA ASN A 129 18.40 -19.13 -15.79
C ASN A 129 17.99 -19.02 -14.31
N ARG A 130 18.66 -19.75 -13.43
CA ARG A 130 18.34 -19.86 -12.00
C ARG A 130 18.49 -18.53 -11.25
N ASP A 131 19.32 -17.62 -11.76
CA ASP A 131 19.52 -16.28 -11.19
C ASP A 131 18.55 -15.24 -11.76
N SER A 132 17.65 -15.63 -12.67
CA SER A 132 16.66 -14.71 -13.22
C SER A 132 15.55 -14.43 -12.20
N TYR A 133 15.05 -13.21 -12.24
CA TYR A 133 13.89 -12.80 -11.44
C TYR A 133 12.66 -13.68 -11.74
N GLU A 134 12.47 -14.06 -13.01
CA GLU A 134 11.37 -14.88 -13.49
C GLU A 134 11.42 -16.32 -12.95
N TYR A 135 12.62 -16.91 -12.83
CA TYR A 135 12.79 -18.21 -12.20
C TYR A 135 12.41 -18.16 -10.72
N ARG A 136 12.85 -17.13 -9.99
CA ARG A 136 12.51 -16.95 -8.57
C ARG A 136 11.02 -16.75 -8.33
N GLN A 137 10.33 -16.02 -9.21
CA GLN A 137 8.87 -15.83 -9.12
C GLN A 137 8.11 -17.16 -9.33
N LYS A 138 8.50 -17.98 -10.32
CA LYS A 138 7.87 -19.28 -10.56
C LYS A 138 8.08 -20.27 -9.41
N ILE A 139 9.24 -20.24 -8.77
CA ILE A 139 9.53 -21.11 -7.61
C ILE A 139 8.78 -20.63 -6.34
N ALA A 140 8.60 -19.32 -6.15
CA ALA A 140 7.84 -18.78 -5.02
C ALA A 140 6.36 -19.21 -5.02
N GLN A 141 5.79 -19.48 -6.20
CA GLN A 141 4.40 -19.97 -6.35
C GLN A 141 4.19 -21.40 -5.83
N ILE A 142 5.26 -22.17 -5.62
CA ILE A 142 5.18 -23.58 -5.16
C ILE A 142 5.03 -23.66 -3.63
N ALA A 143 5.55 -22.67 -2.89
CA ALA A 143 5.61 -22.71 -1.42
C ALA A 143 4.23 -22.77 -0.72
N PRO A 144 3.19 -22.03 -1.17
CA PRO A 144 1.84 -22.12 -0.59
C PRO A 144 1.17 -23.49 -0.85
N GLU A 145 1.38 -24.08 -2.02
CA GLU A 145 0.80 -25.39 -2.38
C GLU A 145 1.39 -26.53 -1.55
N ILE A 146 2.71 -26.48 -1.30
CA ILE A 146 3.39 -27.41 -0.38
C ILE A 146 2.84 -27.27 1.06
N PHE A 147 2.56 -26.04 1.49
CA PHE A 147 2.00 -25.77 2.81
C PHE A 147 0.55 -26.27 2.94
N ASN A 148 -0.27 -26.15 1.88
CA ASN A 148 -1.62 -26.71 1.83
C ASN A 148 -1.64 -28.25 1.88
N ILE A 149 -0.71 -28.90 1.17
CA ILE A 149 -0.51 -30.36 1.24
C ILE A 149 -0.15 -30.78 2.67
N ALA A 150 0.76 -30.06 3.33
CA ALA A 150 1.16 -30.33 4.71
C ALA A 150 -0.01 -30.18 5.70
N SER A 151 -0.78 -29.09 5.58
CA SER A 151 -1.97 -28.82 6.42
C SER A 151 -3.07 -29.88 6.23
N THR A 152 -3.29 -30.33 4.99
CA THR A 152 -4.30 -31.37 4.66
C THR A 152 -3.95 -32.74 5.25
N ILE A 153 -2.66 -33.08 5.30
CA ILE A 153 -2.16 -34.29 5.97
C ILE A 153 -2.40 -34.20 7.48
N ILE A 154 -2.19 -33.02 8.08
CA ILE A 154 -2.32 -32.75 9.52
C ILE A 154 -3.78 -32.82 10.01
N GLY A 155 -4.77 -32.50 9.18
CA GLY A 155 -6.20 -32.51 9.54
C GLY A 155 -6.84 -33.90 9.81
N THR A 156 -6.13 -35.01 9.57
CA THR A 156 -6.68 -36.38 9.71
C THR A 156 -6.35 -37.00 11.06
N GLY A 157 -6.99 -36.51 12.12
CA GLY A 157 -6.72 -36.93 13.49
C GLY A 157 -7.03 -38.40 13.85
N SER A 158 -6.14 -38.94 14.69
CA SER A 158 -6.27 -40.04 15.68
C SER A 158 -6.05 -41.50 15.26
N GLY A 159 -4.90 -42.05 15.70
CA GLY A 159 -4.66 -43.50 15.70
C GLY A 159 -3.23 -43.98 16.03
N SER A 160 -2.74 -43.73 17.25
CA SER A 160 -1.71 -44.48 18.03
C SER A 160 -0.62 -43.59 18.64
N ILE A 161 -0.68 -43.45 19.97
CA ILE A 161 -0.07 -42.37 20.78
C ILE A 161 1.47 -42.47 20.92
N CYS A 162 2.11 -43.60 20.64
CA CYS A 162 3.57 -43.71 20.84
C CYS A 162 4.40 -43.33 19.61
N GLY A 163 3.88 -43.55 18.40
CA GLY A 163 4.58 -43.20 17.14
C GLY A 163 4.40 -41.73 16.76
N ILE A 164 3.23 -41.16 17.03
CA ILE A 164 2.91 -39.77 16.71
C ILE A 164 3.72 -38.80 17.58
N VAL A 165 3.86 -39.06 18.88
CA VAL A 165 4.65 -38.20 19.78
C VAL A 165 6.14 -38.21 19.43
N SER A 166 6.70 -39.37 19.04
CA SER A 166 8.09 -39.47 18.59
C SER A 166 8.30 -38.83 17.20
N MET A 167 7.30 -38.92 16.32
CA MET A 167 7.31 -38.24 15.02
C MET A 167 7.22 -36.70 15.17
N GLU A 168 6.35 -36.20 16.06
CA GLU A 168 6.21 -34.77 16.38
C GLU A 168 7.48 -34.21 17.06
N LEU A 169 8.10 -34.96 17.99
CA LEU A 169 9.38 -34.58 18.60
C LEU A 169 10.53 -34.56 17.58
N ASN A 170 10.57 -35.51 16.66
CA ASN A 170 11.60 -35.57 15.61
C ASN A 170 11.44 -34.44 14.58
N ILE A 171 10.20 -34.13 14.16
CA ILE A 171 9.92 -33.00 13.26
C ILE A 171 10.27 -31.68 13.95
N GLY A 172 9.86 -31.51 15.21
CA GLY A 172 10.24 -30.35 16.01
C GLY A 172 11.76 -30.19 16.15
N SER A 173 12.49 -31.29 16.42
CA SER A 173 13.96 -31.28 16.52
C SER A 173 14.64 -30.90 15.21
N GLN A 174 14.14 -31.38 14.06
CA GLN A 174 14.69 -31.04 12.74
C GLN A 174 14.41 -29.58 12.36
N LEU A 175 13.24 -29.05 12.69
CA LEU A 175 12.92 -27.63 12.51
C LEU A 175 13.82 -26.76 13.40
N LEU A 176 14.01 -27.13 14.67
CA LEU A 176 14.92 -26.43 15.59
C LEU A 176 16.38 -26.49 15.13
N THR A 177 16.84 -27.63 14.62
CA THR A 177 18.19 -27.78 14.07
C THR A 177 18.40 -26.92 12.83
N THR A 178 17.36 -26.78 12.01
CA THR A 178 17.40 -25.96 10.78
C THR A 178 17.36 -24.47 11.13
N GLY A 179 16.49 -24.07 12.06
CA GLY A 179 16.48 -22.73 12.62
C GLY A 179 17.81 -22.37 13.29
N LEU A 180 18.38 -23.25 14.10
CA LEU A 180 19.71 -23.09 14.73
C LEU A 180 20.79 -22.80 13.71
N LYS A 181 20.82 -23.50 12.57
CA LYS A 181 21.81 -23.25 11.52
C LYS A 181 21.65 -21.88 10.87
N ILE A 182 20.40 -21.43 10.68
CA ILE A 182 20.10 -20.10 10.13
C ILE A 182 20.52 -19.02 11.13
N VAL A 183 20.19 -19.18 12.42
CA VAL A 183 20.57 -18.26 13.50
C VAL A 183 22.08 -18.23 13.70
N ASP A 184 22.76 -19.38 13.72
CA ASP A 184 24.22 -19.44 13.87
C ASP A 184 24.96 -18.84 12.67
N GLN A 185 24.42 -18.99 11.45
CA GLN A 185 24.92 -18.28 10.27
C GLN A 185 24.75 -16.76 10.40
N TYR A 186 23.62 -16.32 10.95
CA TYR A 186 23.36 -14.90 11.17
C TYR A 186 24.23 -14.31 12.29
N VAL A 187 24.45 -15.06 13.39
CA VAL A 187 25.42 -14.71 14.45
C VAL A 187 26.83 -14.59 13.88
N ALA A 188 27.24 -15.50 12.97
CA ALA A 188 28.53 -15.42 12.31
C ALA A 188 28.65 -14.18 11.42
N GLN A 189 27.58 -13.79 10.71
CA GLN A 189 27.55 -12.55 9.92
C GLN A 189 27.62 -11.28 10.80
N LEU A 190 26.91 -11.27 11.92
CA LEU A 190 26.96 -10.16 12.88
C LEU A 190 28.32 -10.03 13.57
N LYS A 191 28.99 -11.15 13.88
CA LYS A 191 30.36 -11.16 14.43
C LYS A 191 31.41 -10.66 13.43
N VAL A 192 31.22 -10.92 12.13
CA VAL A 192 32.07 -10.33 11.08
C VAL A 192 31.87 -8.81 11.00
N TYR A 193 30.65 -8.34 11.21
CA TYR A 193 30.34 -6.90 11.28
C TYR A 193 30.99 -6.24 12.52
N ASP A 194 30.96 -6.93 13.66
CA ASP A 194 31.60 -6.55 14.93
C ASP A 194 33.14 -6.51 14.83
N ASP A 195 33.77 -7.53 14.23
CA ASP A 195 35.22 -7.62 14.00
C ASP A 195 35.75 -6.53 13.04
N ILE A 196 34.95 -6.15 12.04
CA ILE A 196 35.26 -5.04 11.11
C ILE A 196 35.17 -3.70 11.86
N LEU A 197 34.19 -3.53 12.74
CA LEU A 197 34.04 -2.34 13.59
C LEU A 197 35.24 -2.18 14.53
N ASP A 198 35.67 -3.27 15.17
CA ASP A 198 36.82 -3.33 16.07
C ASP A 198 38.15 -3.04 15.36
N SER A 199 38.30 -3.48 14.10
CA SER A 199 39.49 -3.21 13.28
C SER A 199 39.58 -1.75 12.81
N VAL A 200 38.43 -1.12 12.53
CA VAL A 200 38.32 0.33 12.22
C VAL A 200 38.64 1.17 13.46
N LEU A 201 38.22 0.72 14.64
CA LEU A 201 38.51 1.35 15.94
C LEU A 201 40.00 1.26 16.36
N SER A 202 40.72 0.21 15.94
CA SER A 202 42.14 0.00 16.29
C SER A 202 43.14 0.69 15.35
N GLY A 203 42.69 1.23 14.21
CA GLY A 203 43.51 2.03 13.29
C GLY A 203 44.54 1.25 12.45
N GLU A 204 44.34 -0.05 12.21
CA GLU A 204 45.16 -0.81 11.26
C GLU A 204 44.62 -0.68 9.82
N GLU A 205 45.52 -0.50 8.85
CA GLU A 205 45.19 -0.31 7.43
C GLU A 205 44.76 -1.65 6.79
N ILE A 206 43.55 -1.72 6.22
CA ILE A 206 43.10 -2.88 5.43
C ILE A 206 42.52 -2.45 4.08
N ASN A 207 43.08 -2.99 2.99
CA ASN A 207 42.66 -2.76 1.62
C ASN A 207 41.57 -3.76 1.20
N TYR A 208 40.31 -3.31 1.08
CA TYR A 208 39.27 -4.01 0.32
C TYR A 208 38.93 -3.23 -0.95
N SER A 209 38.58 -3.93 -2.02
CA SER A 209 38.25 -3.33 -3.31
C SER A 209 36.80 -2.84 -3.35
N LYS A 210 36.53 -1.82 -4.19
CA LYS A 210 35.20 -1.20 -4.33
C LYS A 210 34.09 -2.20 -4.70
N ALA A 211 34.41 -3.26 -5.44
CA ALA A 211 33.44 -4.32 -5.76
C ALA A 211 33.03 -5.18 -4.54
N GLU A 212 33.91 -5.30 -3.54
CA GLU A 212 33.62 -6.04 -2.30
C GLU A 212 32.74 -5.19 -1.35
N VAL A 213 32.90 -3.87 -1.38
CA VAL A 213 32.04 -2.90 -0.67
C VAL A 213 30.67 -2.75 -1.34
N ASP A 214 30.62 -2.75 -2.68
CA ASP A 214 29.37 -2.64 -3.44
C ASP A 214 28.53 -3.94 -3.38
N ALA A 215 29.17 -5.11 -3.25
CA ALA A 215 28.48 -6.38 -2.97
C ALA A 215 27.85 -6.42 -1.56
N LEU A 216 28.41 -5.66 -0.61
CA LEU A 216 27.89 -5.51 0.75
C LEU A 216 26.72 -4.51 0.83
N ALA A 217 26.68 -3.50 -0.04
CA ALA A 217 25.59 -2.50 -0.08
C ALA A 217 24.33 -2.98 -0.81
N SER A 218 24.44 -4.03 -1.64
CA SER A 218 23.36 -4.45 -2.56
C SER A 218 22.60 -5.71 -2.15
N SER A 219 22.86 -6.29 -0.97
CA SER A 219 22.04 -7.39 -0.46
C SER A 219 21.79 -7.32 1.06
N THR A 220 20.53 -7.52 1.44
CA THR A 220 20.15 -8.19 2.71
C THR A 220 20.15 -7.40 4.02
N VAL A 221 19.48 -6.25 4.07
CA VAL A 221 18.98 -5.71 5.37
C VAL A 221 17.45 -5.76 5.44
N ARG A 222 16.75 -5.37 4.37
CA ARG A 222 15.27 -5.35 4.35
C ARG A 222 14.63 -6.74 4.22
N SER A 223 15.25 -7.67 3.49
CA SER A 223 14.78 -9.04 3.35
C SER A 223 15.08 -9.90 4.60
N GLY A 224 16.20 -9.64 5.28
CA GLY A 224 16.59 -10.35 6.50
C GLY A 224 15.70 -10.05 7.71
N GLN A 225 15.21 -8.81 7.85
CA GLN A 225 14.26 -8.43 8.91
C GLN A 225 12.90 -9.11 8.77
N LEU A 226 12.39 -9.23 7.54
CA LEU A 226 11.08 -9.86 7.28
C LEU A 226 11.14 -11.39 7.48
N GLU A 227 12.24 -12.03 7.07
CA GLU A 227 12.47 -13.47 7.31
C GLU A 227 12.71 -13.78 8.80
N TYR A 228 13.42 -12.89 9.54
CA TYR A 228 13.60 -12.98 10.98
C TYR A 228 12.27 -12.87 11.75
N GLN A 229 11.43 -11.88 11.41
CA GLN A 229 10.15 -11.70 12.10
C GLN A 229 9.20 -12.87 11.83
N LYS A 230 9.14 -13.36 10.58
CA LYS A 230 8.37 -14.57 10.24
C LYS A 230 8.85 -15.81 10.99
N ALA A 231 10.15 -15.99 11.16
CA ALA A 231 10.71 -17.09 11.93
C ALA A 231 10.42 -16.97 13.44
N LEU A 232 10.44 -15.75 13.98
CA LEU A 232 10.13 -15.46 15.38
C LEU A 232 8.63 -15.65 15.69
N ASP A 233 7.76 -15.21 14.80
CA ASP A 233 6.30 -15.35 14.94
C ASP A 233 5.88 -16.82 14.80
N ALA A 234 6.43 -17.54 13.82
CA ALA A 234 6.23 -18.98 13.67
C ALA A 234 6.72 -19.76 14.91
N TYR A 235 7.80 -19.30 15.56
CA TYR A 235 8.30 -19.88 16.79
C TYR A 235 7.39 -19.60 17.99
N ASN A 236 6.96 -18.36 18.21
CA ASN A 236 6.07 -18.03 19.34
C ASN A 236 4.74 -18.80 19.25
N GLN A 237 4.24 -18.96 18.01
CA GLN A 237 3.09 -19.80 17.73
C GLN A 237 3.37 -21.28 18.02
N PHE A 238 4.49 -21.82 17.54
CA PHE A 238 4.89 -23.22 17.79
C PHE A 238 5.19 -23.51 19.27
N ALA A 239 5.85 -22.62 20.00
CA ALA A 239 6.12 -22.77 21.43
C ALA A 239 4.81 -22.76 22.26
N SER A 240 3.84 -21.94 21.86
CA SER A 240 2.49 -21.91 22.43
C SER A 240 1.73 -23.21 22.17
N ASP A 241 1.74 -23.69 20.92
CA ASP A 241 0.96 -24.87 20.49
C ASP A 241 1.46 -26.19 21.11
N TYR A 242 2.74 -26.26 21.49
CA TYR A 242 3.38 -27.46 22.04
C TYR A 242 3.71 -27.36 23.54
N ALA A 243 3.28 -26.28 24.22
CA ALA A 243 3.49 -26.07 25.66
C ALA A 243 2.97 -27.22 26.55
N TRP A 244 1.99 -27.99 26.07
CA TRP A 244 1.41 -29.13 26.78
C TRP A 244 2.36 -30.35 26.87
N LEU A 245 3.23 -30.58 25.87
CA LEU A 245 4.27 -31.63 25.89
C LEU A 245 5.33 -31.40 26.97
N PHE A 246 5.51 -30.12 27.35
CA PHE A 246 6.41 -29.69 28.43
C PHE A 246 5.99 -30.29 29.78
N ASN A 247 4.67 -30.35 30.02
CA ASN A 247 4.06 -30.72 31.30
C ASN A 247 3.66 -32.21 31.40
N MET A 248 3.87 -33.01 30.35
CA MET A 248 3.59 -34.46 30.40
C MET A 248 4.66 -35.22 31.21
N GLU A 249 4.23 -35.92 32.26
CA GLU A 249 5.02 -36.96 32.93
C GLU A 249 5.03 -38.23 32.05
N VAL A 250 6.18 -38.56 31.45
CA VAL A 250 6.34 -39.74 30.60
C VAL A 250 7.07 -40.83 31.39
N GLY A 251 6.40 -41.93 31.70
CA GLY A 251 6.98 -43.07 32.41
C GLY A 251 7.83 -44.02 31.55
N ASN A 252 8.05 -43.70 30.27
CA ASN A 252 8.74 -44.55 29.30
C ASN A 252 10.16 -44.02 29.00
N THR A 253 11.17 -44.89 29.12
CA THR A 253 12.60 -44.54 29.04
C THR A 253 13.10 -44.24 27.61
N GLU A 254 12.41 -44.69 26.56
CA GLU A 254 12.79 -44.40 25.16
C GLU A 254 12.47 -42.95 24.75
N LEU A 255 11.29 -42.43 25.11
CA LEU A 255 10.89 -41.05 24.82
C LEU A 255 11.64 -40.00 25.66
N ALA A 256 12.25 -40.42 26.78
CA ALA A 256 13.03 -39.52 27.63
C ALA A 256 14.31 -39.02 26.94
N GLY A 257 14.90 -39.82 26.04
CA GLY A 257 16.08 -39.44 25.26
C GLY A 257 15.76 -38.36 24.22
N GLU A 258 14.72 -38.60 23.42
CA GLU A 258 14.26 -37.66 22.38
C GLU A 258 13.75 -36.34 22.98
N LYS A 259 13.06 -36.40 24.13
CA LYS A 259 12.65 -35.19 24.89
C LYS A 259 13.86 -34.41 25.41
N ALA A 260 14.90 -35.09 25.90
CA ALA A 260 16.12 -34.43 26.40
C ALA A 260 16.94 -33.79 25.26
N GLU A 261 17.01 -34.44 24.10
CA GLU A 261 17.67 -33.91 22.90
C GLU A 261 16.94 -32.65 22.37
N TYR A 262 15.62 -32.71 22.28
CA TYR A 262 14.78 -31.57 21.92
C TYR A 262 14.93 -30.40 22.91
N GLN A 263 14.92 -30.68 24.22
CA GLN A 263 15.15 -29.66 25.26
C GLN A 263 16.56 -29.06 25.20
N GLY A 264 17.58 -29.86 24.86
CA GLY A 264 18.95 -29.40 24.66
C GLY A 264 19.06 -28.44 23.48
N LEU A 265 18.49 -28.80 22.33
CA LEU A 265 18.47 -27.96 21.13
C LEU A 265 17.67 -26.67 21.36
N LEU A 266 16.55 -26.73 22.07
CA LEU A 266 15.75 -25.55 22.42
C LEU A 266 16.51 -24.59 23.35
N SER A 267 17.23 -25.13 24.35
CA SER A 267 18.09 -24.32 25.22
C SER A 267 19.24 -23.68 24.44
N GLN A 268 19.81 -24.40 23.47
CA GLN A 268 20.89 -23.92 22.63
C GLN A 268 20.40 -22.82 21.69
N TYR A 269 19.22 -22.98 21.09
CA TYR A 269 18.59 -21.98 20.23
C TYR A 269 18.22 -20.71 21.00
N ASN A 270 17.63 -20.84 22.19
CA ASN A 270 17.34 -19.69 23.06
C ASN A 270 18.62 -18.95 23.51
N SER A 271 19.73 -19.67 23.68
CA SER A 271 21.04 -19.07 23.95
C SER A 271 21.58 -18.31 22.73
N SER A 272 21.52 -18.89 21.53
CA SER A 272 21.93 -18.22 20.29
C SER A 272 21.04 -17.00 20.00
N ILE A 273 19.73 -17.06 20.26
CA ILE A 273 18.81 -15.91 20.16
C ILE A 273 19.18 -14.82 21.17
N SER A 274 19.49 -15.18 22.42
CA SER A 274 19.95 -14.23 23.43
C SER A 274 21.28 -13.58 23.04
N GLU A 275 22.17 -14.33 22.37
CA GLU A 275 23.43 -13.83 21.83
C GLU A 275 23.21 -12.90 20.63
N VAL A 276 22.29 -13.21 19.71
CA VAL A 276 21.86 -12.30 18.63
C VAL A 276 21.28 -11.02 19.22
N GLN A 277 20.39 -11.11 20.19
CA GLN A 277 19.79 -9.96 20.85
C GLN A 277 20.86 -9.13 21.56
N SER A 278 21.82 -9.76 22.24
CA SER A 278 22.92 -9.08 22.91
C SER A 278 23.91 -8.44 21.92
N LEU A 279 24.22 -9.07 20.80
CA LEU A 279 25.06 -8.52 19.73
C LEU A 279 24.35 -7.38 19.01
N TYR A 280 23.05 -7.50 18.76
CA TYR A 280 22.22 -6.43 18.22
C TYR A 280 22.17 -5.22 19.15
N HIS A 281 21.99 -5.43 20.46
CA HIS A 281 22.08 -4.38 21.46
C HIS A 281 23.50 -3.80 21.59
N SER A 282 24.55 -4.62 21.48
CA SER A 282 25.96 -4.17 21.52
C SER A 282 26.34 -3.36 20.29
N ILE A 283 25.91 -3.76 19.09
CA ILE A 283 26.12 -3.04 17.83
C ILE A 283 25.38 -1.70 17.86
N ASN A 284 24.17 -1.67 18.42
CA ASN A 284 23.43 -0.42 18.64
C ASN A 284 24.08 0.46 19.72
N ASP A 285 24.49 -0.08 20.86
CA ASP A 285 25.18 0.66 21.93
C ASP A 285 26.57 1.16 21.52
N THR A 286 27.28 0.42 20.66
CA THR A 286 28.60 0.79 20.14
C THR A 286 28.47 1.77 18.97
N GLY A 287 27.42 1.67 18.15
CA GLY A 287 27.01 2.71 17.20
C GLY A 287 26.61 4.03 17.89
N ILE A 288 26.02 3.96 19.09
CA ILE A 288 25.69 5.12 19.94
C ILE A 288 26.94 5.68 20.64
N LYS A 289 27.91 4.85 21.06
CA LYS A 289 29.17 5.30 21.70
C LYS A 289 30.24 5.78 20.73
N LEU A 290 30.16 5.42 19.45
CA LEU A 290 31.15 5.78 18.44
C LEU A 290 31.04 7.22 17.94
N GLY A 291 29.97 7.95 18.25
CA GLY A 291 29.79 9.30 17.71
C GLY A 291 30.03 9.29 16.20
N MET A 292 29.15 8.62 15.45
CA MET A 292 29.03 8.90 14.02
C MET A 292 28.55 10.35 13.86
N ASP A 293 29.49 11.28 13.97
CA ASP A 293 29.27 12.70 13.78
C ASP A 293 28.71 12.95 12.37
N GLY A 294 27.54 13.59 12.32
CA GLY A 294 27.13 14.53 11.28
C GLY A 294 26.54 14.00 9.97
N GLU A 295 27.04 12.92 9.38
CA GLU A 295 26.78 12.67 7.94
C GLU A 295 25.95 11.43 7.56
N LEU A 296 25.72 10.44 8.44
CA LEU A 296 24.89 9.27 8.08
C LEU A 296 23.47 9.32 8.67
N GLY A 297 23.30 9.86 9.89
CA GLY A 297 21.97 10.11 10.47
C GLY A 297 21.16 11.11 9.63
N SER A 298 21.84 12.09 9.02
CA SER A 298 21.25 13.02 8.06
C SER A 298 20.83 12.36 6.74
N ASN A 299 21.45 11.25 6.33
CA ASN A 299 21.05 10.49 5.13
C ASN A 299 19.87 9.54 5.39
N ILE A 300 19.79 8.94 6.59
CA ILE A 300 18.63 8.12 6.99
C ILE A 300 17.43 9.02 7.30
N ALA A 301 17.61 10.06 8.11
CA ALA A 301 16.58 11.07 8.35
C ALA A 301 16.19 11.77 7.05
N GLY A 302 17.14 12.10 6.17
CA GLY A 302 16.87 12.65 4.84
C GLY A 302 16.07 11.71 3.94
N GLY A 303 16.40 10.42 3.93
CA GLY A 303 15.64 9.39 3.19
C GLY A 303 14.23 9.16 3.76
N ILE A 304 14.06 9.23 5.08
CA ILE A 304 12.75 9.13 5.75
C ILE A 304 11.94 10.41 5.55
N LEU A 305 12.56 11.58 5.58
CA LEU A 305 11.91 12.83 5.24
C LEU A 305 11.45 12.83 3.79
N ASN A 306 12.24 12.31 2.85
CA ASN A 306 11.86 12.23 1.45
C ASN A 306 10.76 11.19 1.20
N SER A 307 10.87 9.98 1.74
CA SER A 307 9.85 8.93 1.58
C SER A 307 8.58 9.20 2.38
N GLY A 308 8.71 9.77 3.58
CA GLY A 308 7.60 10.28 4.39
C GLY A 308 6.93 11.48 3.73
N SER A 309 7.71 12.38 3.13
CA SER A 309 7.21 13.49 2.30
C SER A 309 6.40 12.98 1.11
N GLU A 310 6.90 11.98 0.38
CA GLU A 310 6.19 11.38 -0.76
C GLU A 310 4.90 10.67 -0.32
N LYS A 311 4.95 9.91 0.78
CA LYS A 311 3.76 9.28 1.37
C LYS A 311 2.74 10.33 1.81
N ALA A 312 3.17 11.33 2.58
CA ALA A 312 2.33 12.43 3.06
C ALA A 312 1.74 13.23 1.90
N PHE A 313 2.53 13.41 0.84
CA PHE A 313 2.09 14.07 -0.38
C PHE A 313 0.98 13.25 -1.07
N ASN A 314 1.18 11.94 -1.24
CA ASN A 314 0.18 11.07 -1.85
C ASN A 314 -1.10 10.96 -1.00
N GLU A 315 -0.98 10.94 0.34
CA GLU A 315 -2.12 11.00 1.25
C GLU A 315 -2.86 12.33 1.15
N LEU A 316 -2.14 13.46 1.14
CA LEU A 316 -2.73 14.78 0.91
C LEU A 316 -3.45 14.84 -0.45
N LEU A 317 -2.84 14.32 -1.52
CA LEU A 317 -3.48 14.25 -2.83
C LEU A 317 -4.76 13.39 -2.78
N THR A 318 -4.76 12.32 -1.99
CA THR A 318 -5.94 11.47 -1.79
C THR A 318 -7.02 12.20 -1.00
N GLU A 319 -6.67 12.87 0.10
CA GLU A 319 -7.57 13.70 0.89
C GLU A 319 -8.19 14.80 0.03
N ILE A 320 -7.37 15.53 -0.73
CA ILE A 320 -7.85 16.59 -1.62
C ILE A 320 -8.72 16.00 -2.75
N ARG A 321 -8.36 14.84 -3.32
CA ARG A 321 -9.19 14.19 -4.33
C ARG A 321 -10.54 13.76 -3.77
N ALA A 322 -10.59 13.27 -2.54
CA ALA A 322 -11.82 12.86 -1.87
C ALA A 322 -12.81 14.04 -1.72
N ILE A 323 -12.32 15.28 -1.58
CA ILE A 323 -13.15 16.48 -1.56
C ILE A 323 -13.94 16.64 -2.88
N PHE A 324 -13.38 16.20 -4.00
CA PHE A 324 -13.91 16.49 -5.34
C PHE A 324 -14.65 15.32 -5.99
N TYR A 325 -15.11 14.33 -5.21
CA TYR A 325 -15.91 13.15 -5.63
C TYR A 325 -16.39 13.26 -7.08
N THR A 326 -15.80 12.46 -7.98
CA THR A 326 -16.18 12.25 -9.40
C THR A 326 -15.63 13.20 -10.48
N ALA A 327 -14.32 13.18 -10.69
CA ALA A 327 -13.77 13.36 -12.03
C ALA A 327 -12.84 12.18 -12.36
N GLU A 328 -13.40 11.07 -12.84
CA GLU A 328 -12.61 10.14 -13.63
C GLU A 328 -12.52 10.73 -15.03
N VAL A 329 -11.36 11.28 -15.38
CA VAL A 329 -11.10 11.71 -16.75
C VAL A 329 -10.80 10.46 -17.55
N THR A 330 -11.75 10.07 -18.40
CA THR A 330 -11.52 9.02 -19.38
C THR A 330 -10.99 9.59 -20.68
N LYS A 331 -10.08 8.89 -21.35
CA LYS A 331 -9.53 9.28 -22.67
C LYS A 331 -9.76 8.21 -23.71
N SER A 332 -10.21 8.66 -24.89
CA SER A 332 -10.53 7.78 -26.01
C SER A 332 -9.27 7.53 -26.84
N PRO A 333 -8.95 6.25 -27.09
CA PRO A 333 -8.52 5.91 -28.43
C PRO A 333 -9.24 4.70 -29.05
N ILE A 334 -9.11 4.56 -30.37
CA ILE A 334 -9.51 3.35 -31.10
C ILE A 334 -8.50 2.21 -30.86
N VAL A 335 -9.02 1.05 -30.47
CA VAL A 335 -8.28 -0.21 -30.28
C VAL A 335 -8.82 -1.28 -31.24
N LEU A 336 -7.91 -2.03 -31.88
CA LEU A 336 -8.22 -3.16 -32.72
C LEU A 336 -7.99 -4.47 -31.96
N ASP A 337 -8.98 -5.35 -32.00
CA ASP A 337 -8.86 -6.75 -31.63
C ASP A 337 -8.04 -7.48 -32.70
N LEU A 338 -6.81 -7.88 -32.37
CA LEU A 338 -5.87 -8.45 -33.34
C LEU A 338 -5.93 -9.97 -33.42
N ASP A 339 -6.24 -10.66 -32.32
CA ASP A 339 -6.19 -12.12 -32.21
C ASP A 339 -7.58 -12.79 -32.25
N GLY A 340 -8.65 -12.02 -32.11
CA GLY A 340 -10.04 -12.39 -32.32
C GLY A 340 -10.77 -12.84 -31.06
N ASP A 341 -10.27 -12.55 -29.85
CA ASP A 341 -10.94 -12.93 -28.60
C ASP A 341 -11.64 -11.76 -27.87
N GLY A 342 -11.45 -10.54 -28.36
CA GLY A 342 -12.08 -9.32 -27.87
C GLY A 342 -11.10 -8.16 -27.86
N VAL A 343 -11.55 -6.98 -27.43
CA VAL A 343 -10.63 -5.89 -27.09
C VAL A 343 -10.30 -5.98 -25.60
N GLU A 344 -9.02 -6.04 -25.28
CA GLU A 344 -8.50 -6.19 -23.91
C GLU A 344 -7.79 -4.92 -23.43
N THR A 345 -7.82 -4.69 -22.11
CA THR A 345 -7.23 -3.51 -21.49
C THR A 345 -6.54 -3.83 -20.16
N THR A 346 -5.81 -2.85 -19.63
CA THR A 346 -5.15 -2.92 -18.31
C THR A 346 -5.87 -2.08 -17.26
N LEU A 347 -5.67 -2.42 -15.98
CA LEU A 347 -6.10 -1.59 -14.86
C LEU A 347 -5.25 -0.30 -14.79
N LEU A 348 -5.84 0.83 -14.40
CA LEU A 348 -5.11 2.09 -14.19
C LEU A 348 -3.86 1.94 -13.30
N LYS A 349 -3.94 1.11 -12.23
CA LYS A 349 -2.80 0.85 -11.34
C LYS A 349 -1.60 0.22 -12.09
N ASP A 350 -1.89 -0.65 -13.05
CA ASP A 350 -0.94 -1.37 -13.89
C ASP A 350 -0.66 -0.63 -15.22
N GLY A 351 -1.29 0.55 -15.40
CA GLY A 351 -1.20 1.36 -16.60
C GLY A 351 0.16 2.02 -16.80
N ILE A 352 0.26 2.83 -17.85
CA ILE A 352 1.50 3.50 -18.28
C ILE A 352 1.41 5.02 -18.09
N HIS A 353 2.47 5.76 -18.43
CA HIS A 353 2.39 7.22 -18.59
C HIS A 353 2.41 7.55 -20.08
N PHE A 354 1.37 8.23 -20.57
CA PHE A 354 1.28 8.69 -21.96
C PHE A 354 0.64 10.08 -22.00
N ASP A 355 1.12 10.98 -22.86
CA ASP A 355 0.61 12.35 -22.96
C ASP A 355 -0.64 12.38 -23.83
N GLN A 356 -1.78 12.13 -23.21
CA GLN A 356 -3.07 11.96 -23.88
C GLN A 356 -3.61 13.26 -24.47
N ASN A 357 -3.08 14.41 -24.05
CA ASN A 357 -3.63 15.72 -24.43
C ASN A 357 -2.62 16.66 -25.12
N ASP A 358 -1.37 16.22 -25.25
CA ASP A 358 -0.22 16.93 -25.83
C ASP A 358 0.13 18.23 -25.11
N ASN A 359 0.16 18.20 -23.78
CA ASN A 359 0.59 19.34 -22.95
C ASN A 359 2.03 19.23 -22.43
N GLY A 360 2.76 18.15 -22.78
CA GLY A 360 4.13 17.90 -22.32
C GLY A 360 4.21 17.11 -21.01
N PHE A 361 3.08 16.71 -20.43
CA PHE A 361 2.97 15.91 -19.22
C PHE A 361 2.24 14.61 -19.53
N SER A 362 2.97 13.49 -19.47
CA SER A 362 2.38 12.17 -19.68
C SER A 362 1.55 11.76 -18.48
N GLU A 363 0.22 11.62 -18.62
CA GLU A 363 -0.67 11.20 -17.53
C GLU A 363 -0.62 9.69 -17.31
N LYS A 364 -0.78 9.25 -16.05
CA LYS A 364 -0.98 7.84 -15.72
C LYS A 364 -2.31 7.37 -16.31
N THR A 365 -2.28 6.40 -17.20
CA THR A 365 -3.44 5.95 -17.96
C THR A 365 -3.53 4.44 -17.98
N SER A 366 -4.74 3.90 -17.92
CA SER A 366 -5.01 2.53 -18.36
C SER A 366 -4.61 2.38 -19.82
N TRP A 367 -4.38 1.15 -20.27
CA TRP A 367 -3.78 0.90 -21.57
C TRP A 367 -4.43 -0.27 -22.30
N VAL A 368 -4.09 -0.38 -23.59
CA VAL A 368 -4.46 -1.52 -24.43
C VAL A 368 -3.73 -2.78 -23.96
N GLY A 369 -4.38 -3.95 -24.09
CA GLY A 369 -3.75 -5.25 -23.90
C GLY A 369 -2.58 -5.47 -24.88
N LYS A 370 -1.62 -6.30 -24.50
CA LYS A 370 -0.40 -6.59 -25.30
C LYS A 370 -0.70 -7.36 -26.60
N ASP A 371 -1.89 -7.95 -26.68
CA ASP A 371 -2.43 -8.80 -27.73
C ASP A 371 -2.94 -7.96 -28.89
N ASP A 372 -3.51 -6.82 -28.53
CA ASP A 372 -4.22 -5.86 -29.35
C ASP A 372 -3.34 -4.70 -29.80
N GLY A 373 -3.93 -3.74 -30.51
CA GLY A 373 -3.18 -2.57 -30.94
C GLY A 373 -4.04 -1.32 -31.12
N LEU A 374 -3.42 -0.17 -30.87
CA LEU A 374 -4.01 1.14 -31.06
C LEU A 374 -3.99 1.51 -32.55
N LEU A 375 -5.09 2.07 -33.06
CA LEU A 375 -5.07 2.73 -34.36
C LEU A 375 -4.40 4.10 -34.19
N VAL A 376 -3.36 4.36 -34.98
CA VAL A 376 -2.54 5.57 -34.83
C VAL A 376 -2.17 6.16 -36.19
N ARG A 377 -1.81 7.45 -36.17
CA ARG A 377 -1.26 8.17 -37.32
C ARG A 377 -0.18 9.12 -36.82
N ASP A 378 1.04 8.86 -37.25
CA ASP A 378 2.18 9.77 -37.06
C ASP A 378 1.91 11.06 -37.85
N ILE A 379 1.60 12.15 -37.12
CA ILE A 379 1.21 13.44 -37.72
C ILE A 379 2.45 14.28 -38.02
N ASN A 380 3.51 14.11 -37.22
CA ASN A 380 4.70 14.96 -37.27
C ASN A 380 5.81 14.38 -38.19
N GLY A 381 5.71 13.11 -38.57
CA GLY A 381 6.60 12.36 -39.45
C GLY A 381 7.90 11.88 -38.81
N ASP A 382 7.97 11.77 -37.47
CA ASP A 382 9.18 11.37 -36.74
C ASP A 382 9.28 9.85 -36.49
N SER A 383 8.27 9.09 -36.94
CA SER A 383 8.15 7.63 -36.79
C SER A 383 8.00 7.15 -35.35
N VAL A 384 7.56 8.02 -34.45
CA VAL A 384 7.22 7.73 -33.05
C VAL A 384 5.76 8.14 -32.85
N ILE A 385 5.02 7.38 -32.06
CA ILE A 385 3.72 7.81 -31.55
C ILE A 385 3.94 8.22 -30.11
N ASP A 386 3.79 9.51 -29.85
CA ASP A 386 4.24 10.08 -28.59
C ASP A 386 3.25 11.05 -27.94
N GLY A 387 2.10 11.30 -28.57
CA GLY A 387 1.05 12.14 -28.01
C GLY A 387 -0.36 11.81 -28.51
N GLY A 388 -1.36 12.27 -27.76
CA GLY A 388 -2.78 11.96 -27.99
C GLY A 388 -3.35 12.45 -29.33
N LYS A 389 -2.74 13.47 -29.97
CA LYS A 389 -3.09 13.91 -31.32
C LYS A 389 -2.85 12.84 -32.37
N GLU A 390 -1.91 11.93 -32.12
CA GLU A 390 -1.52 10.85 -33.03
C GLU A 390 -2.34 9.57 -32.80
N LEU A 391 -3.11 9.53 -31.71
CA LEU A 391 -4.15 8.55 -31.48
C LEU A 391 -5.46 9.00 -32.16
N PHE A 392 -6.31 8.05 -32.54
CA PHE A 392 -7.68 8.34 -32.97
C PHE A 392 -8.61 8.35 -31.77
N GLY A 393 -9.00 9.54 -31.29
CA GLY A 393 -9.77 9.69 -30.06
C GLY A 393 -10.26 11.11 -29.77
N ASP A 394 -10.58 11.40 -28.50
CA ASP A 394 -11.12 12.69 -28.05
C ASP A 394 -10.08 13.82 -28.06
N SER A 395 -8.80 13.49 -28.25
CA SER A 395 -7.71 14.46 -28.43
C SER A 395 -7.38 14.76 -29.90
N THR A 396 -7.93 14.00 -30.86
CA THR A 396 -7.68 14.23 -32.28
C THR A 396 -8.31 15.55 -32.73
N LEU A 397 -7.53 16.38 -33.43
CA LEU A 397 -8.02 17.64 -33.99
C LEU A 397 -8.66 17.41 -35.35
N LEU A 398 -9.94 17.77 -35.47
CA LEU A 398 -10.68 17.75 -36.73
C LEU A 398 -10.25 18.91 -37.63
N THR A 399 -10.56 18.80 -38.92
CA THR A 399 -10.21 19.79 -39.97
C THR A 399 -10.78 21.19 -39.69
N ASN A 400 -11.87 21.27 -38.91
CA ASN A 400 -12.49 22.52 -38.47
C ASN A 400 -11.79 23.18 -37.26
N GLY A 401 -10.74 22.57 -36.70
CA GLY A 401 -10.01 23.03 -35.53
C GLY A 401 -10.65 22.69 -34.18
N THR A 402 -11.69 21.85 -34.14
CA THR A 402 -12.30 21.32 -32.91
C THR A 402 -11.78 19.92 -32.62
N LYS A 403 -11.76 19.52 -31.34
CA LYS A 403 -11.45 18.13 -30.97
C LYS A 403 -12.61 17.20 -31.35
N ALA A 404 -12.29 15.98 -31.78
CA ALA A 404 -13.30 14.96 -32.07
C ALA A 404 -14.06 14.57 -30.80
N ALA A 405 -15.32 14.16 -30.95
CA ALA A 405 -16.11 13.67 -29.81
C ALA A 405 -15.74 12.21 -29.42
N ASN A 406 -15.18 11.46 -30.37
CA ASN A 406 -14.67 10.10 -30.25
C ASN A 406 -13.75 9.82 -31.45
N GLY A 407 -12.97 8.75 -31.40
CA GLY A 407 -12.02 8.34 -32.42
C GLY A 407 -12.65 7.95 -33.75
N PHE A 408 -13.88 7.40 -33.79
CA PHE A 408 -14.53 7.09 -35.07
C PHE A 408 -14.96 8.36 -35.83
N ASP A 409 -15.37 9.41 -35.12
CA ASP A 409 -15.64 10.72 -35.73
C ASP A 409 -14.35 11.32 -36.31
N ALA A 410 -13.19 11.10 -35.67
CA ALA A 410 -11.89 11.46 -36.21
C ALA A 410 -11.52 10.61 -37.45
N LEU A 411 -11.76 9.30 -37.41
CA LEU A 411 -11.50 8.39 -38.52
C LEU A 411 -12.35 8.72 -39.75
N ALA A 412 -13.61 9.13 -39.55
CA ALA A 412 -14.54 9.49 -40.61
C ALA A 412 -14.09 10.69 -41.46
N GLU A 413 -13.26 11.60 -40.93
CA GLU A 413 -12.70 12.70 -41.73
C GLU A 413 -11.70 12.21 -42.80
N LEU A 414 -11.14 11.02 -42.61
CA LEU A 414 -10.15 10.44 -43.53
C LEU A 414 -10.80 9.68 -44.70
N ASP A 415 -12.12 9.45 -44.67
CA ASP A 415 -12.89 8.81 -45.73
C ASP A 415 -13.12 9.83 -46.87
N SER A 416 -12.22 9.78 -47.84
CA SER A 416 -12.14 10.75 -48.94
C SER A 416 -13.26 10.57 -49.95
N ASN A 417 -13.74 9.34 -50.12
CA ASN A 417 -14.73 8.97 -51.12
C ASN A 417 -16.17 8.89 -50.55
N LYS A 418 -16.29 8.92 -49.21
CA LYS A 418 -17.53 8.91 -48.41
C LYS A 418 -18.36 7.63 -48.53
N ASP A 419 -17.73 6.49 -48.72
CA ASP A 419 -18.40 5.18 -48.79
C ASP A 419 -18.60 4.53 -47.40
N GLY A 420 -18.07 5.15 -46.34
CA GLY A 420 -18.24 4.73 -44.95
C GLY A 420 -17.21 3.70 -44.48
N VAL A 421 -16.12 3.54 -45.23
CA VAL A 421 -14.95 2.74 -44.83
C VAL A 421 -13.66 3.50 -45.15
N ILE A 422 -12.60 3.20 -44.41
CA ILE A 422 -11.22 3.58 -44.77
C ILE A 422 -10.60 2.36 -45.46
N ASP A 423 -10.35 2.48 -46.77
CA ASP A 423 -9.73 1.42 -47.57
C ASP A 423 -8.68 1.99 -48.55
N ILE A 424 -8.12 1.15 -49.42
CA ILE A 424 -7.09 1.57 -50.39
C ILE A 424 -7.53 2.68 -51.38
N LYS A 425 -8.84 2.97 -51.46
CA LYS A 425 -9.36 4.11 -52.24
C LYS A 425 -9.17 5.44 -51.52
N ASP A 426 -8.86 5.43 -50.23
CA ASP A 426 -8.60 6.61 -49.42
C ASP A 426 -7.11 6.90 -49.31
N ALA A 427 -6.74 8.16 -49.54
CA ALA A 427 -5.34 8.58 -49.49
C ALA A 427 -4.70 8.30 -48.11
N ALA A 428 -5.49 8.42 -47.04
CA ALA A 428 -5.03 8.24 -45.67
C ALA A 428 -4.74 6.77 -45.30
N PHE A 429 -5.26 5.79 -46.04
CA PHE A 429 -5.10 4.37 -45.70
C PHE A 429 -3.64 3.93 -45.60
N GLY A 430 -2.77 4.48 -46.45
CA GLY A 430 -1.32 4.20 -46.42
C GLY A 430 -0.56 4.89 -45.29
N GLU A 431 -1.18 5.86 -44.62
CA GLU A 431 -0.59 6.64 -43.51
C GLU A 431 -0.92 6.02 -42.15
N LEU A 432 -2.03 5.29 -42.04
CA LEU A 432 -2.44 4.64 -40.79
C LEU A 432 -1.48 3.50 -40.40
N ARG A 433 -1.26 3.38 -39.09
CA ARG A 433 -0.49 2.31 -38.47
C ARG A 433 -1.30 1.68 -37.34
N ILE A 434 -0.89 0.49 -36.94
CA ILE A 434 -1.29 -0.13 -35.68
C ILE A 434 -0.08 -0.09 -34.79
N TRP A 435 -0.24 0.45 -33.58
CA TRP A 435 0.76 0.37 -32.53
C TRP A 435 0.41 -0.77 -31.59
N LYS A 436 1.21 -1.84 -31.66
CA LYS A 436 1.14 -2.99 -30.77
C LYS A 436 2.27 -2.88 -29.75
N ASP A 437 1.99 -2.18 -28.65
CA ASP A 437 2.90 -2.01 -27.52
C ASP A 437 3.09 -3.36 -26.80
N SER A 438 4.14 -4.08 -27.18
CA SER A 438 4.29 -5.49 -26.82
C SER A 438 4.89 -5.67 -25.43
N ASN A 439 5.59 -4.66 -24.93
CA ASN A 439 6.15 -4.64 -23.58
C ASN A 439 5.30 -3.82 -22.60
N GLY A 440 4.27 -3.11 -23.10
CA GLY A 440 3.32 -2.34 -22.30
C GLY A 440 3.98 -1.15 -21.61
N ASN A 441 4.96 -0.49 -22.25
CA ASN A 441 5.70 0.62 -21.64
C ASN A 441 5.20 2.01 -22.06
N GLY A 442 4.30 2.09 -23.05
CA GLY A 442 3.79 3.37 -23.56
C GLY A 442 4.75 4.17 -24.42
N VAL A 443 5.83 3.55 -24.87
CA VAL A 443 6.87 4.15 -25.72
C VAL A 443 6.90 3.37 -27.02
N THR A 444 6.83 4.09 -28.14
CA THR A 444 6.91 3.43 -29.45
C THR A 444 8.31 2.81 -29.66
N ASP A 445 8.41 1.49 -29.48
CA ASP A 445 9.66 0.77 -29.69
C ASP A 445 9.82 0.29 -31.14
N LYS A 446 11.07 0.03 -31.52
CA LYS A 446 11.39 -0.45 -32.87
C LYS A 446 10.71 -1.80 -33.13
N GLY A 447 9.76 -1.81 -34.06
CA GLY A 447 9.04 -3.01 -34.50
C GLY A 447 7.61 -3.09 -33.98
N GLU A 448 7.17 -2.14 -33.15
CA GLU A 448 5.80 -2.12 -32.60
C GLU A 448 4.79 -1.41 -33.52
N LEU A 449 5.26 -0.57 -34.44
CA LEU A 449 4.43 0.01 -35.49
C LEU A 449 4.37 -0.90 -36.71
N MET A 450 3.16 -1.26 -37.11
CA MET A 450 2.91 -2.02 -38.34
C MET A 450 1.91 -1.29 -39.25
N THR A 451 2.02 -1.52 -40.56
CA THR A 451 1.02 -0.99 -41.50
C THR A 451 -0.26 -1.82 -41.44
N LEU A 452 -1.40 -1.21 -41.84
CA LEU A 452 -2.66 -1.96 -41.98
C LEU A 452 -2.52 -3.16 -42.91
N SER A 453 -1.70 -3.03 -43.97
CA SER A 453 -1.42 -4.13 -44.91
C SER A 453 -0.60 -5.26 -44.28
N ASP A 454 0.38 -4.95 -43.41
CA ASP A 454 1.16 -5.97 -42.69
C ASP A 454 0.27 -6.76 -41.72
N ALA A 455 -0.70 -6.09 -41.08
CA ALA A 455 -1.74 -6.69 -40.26
C ALA A 455 -2.87 -7.37 -41.08
N GLN A 456 -2.74 -7.43 -42.41
CA GLN A 456 -3.72 -8.01 -43.33
C GLN A 456 -5.10 -7.34 -43.29
N ILE A 457 -5.19 -6.08 -42.86
CA ILE A 457 -6.44 -5.30 -42.84
C ILE A 457 -6.70 -4.73 -44.23
N SER A 458 -7.92 -4.94 -44.74
CA SER A 458 -8.36 -4.47 -46.05
C SER A 458 -9.24 -3.21 -45.98
N SER A 459 -10.03 -3.07 -44.92
CA SER A 459 -10.85 -1.89 -44.67
C SER A 459 -11.26 -1.79 -43.20
N ILE A 460 -11.44 -0.56 -42.71
CA ILE A 460 -11.97 -0.25 -41.37
C ILE A 460 -13.27 0.51 -41.54
N SER A 461 -14.35 0.13 -40.84
CA SER A 461 -15.60 0.90 -40.92
C SER A 461 -15.50 2.21 -40.13
N THR A 462 -15.99 3.30 -40.71
CA THR A 462 -16.14 4.59 -40.02
C THR A 462 -17.47 4.72 -39.30
N LYS A 463 -18.37 3.74 -39.47
CA LYS A 463 -19.65 3.66 -38.76
C LYS A 463 -19.49 2.85 -37.49
N TYR A 464 -20.23 3.20 -36.46
CA TYR A 464 -20.20 2.51 -35.17
C TYR A 464 -21.60 2.36 -34.57
N ALA A 465 -21.73 1.44 -33.64
CA ALA A 465 -22.84 1.38 -32.69
C ALA A 465 -22.37 1.91 -31.33
N THR A 466 -23.24 2.61 -30.61
CA THR A 466 -22.96 3.04 -29.24
C THR A 466 -23.13 1.89 -28.25
N SER A 467 -22.25 1.80 -27.26
CA SER A 467 -22.25 0.78 -26.23
C SER A 467 -22.15 1.42 -24.83
N THR A 468 -22.56 0.67 -23.82
CA THR A 468 -22.45 1.00 -22.38
C THR A 468 -21.62 -0.02 -21.63
N MET A 469 -20.88 -0.85 -22.38
CA MET A 469 -20.03 -1.89 -21.83
C MET A 469 -18.84 -1.25 -21.10
N VAL A 470 -18.58 -1.78 -19.91
CA VAL A 470 -17.39 -1.49 -19.10
C VAL A 470 -16.73 -2.83 -18.86
N ASP A 471 -15.44 -2.93 -19.16
CA ASP A 471 -14.70 -4.17 -18.98
C ASP A 471 -14.39 -4.45 -17.50
N ALA A 472 -13.70 -5.56 -17.24
CA ALA A 472 -13.33 -5.96 -15.88
C ALA A 472 -12.31 -5.01 -15.22
N GLN A 473 -11.60 -4.22 -16.02
CA GLN A 473 -10.59 -3.25 -15.62
C GLN A 473 -11.20 -1.86 -15.35
N GLY A 474 -12.47 -1.66 -15.73
CA GLY A 474 -13.21 -0.44 -15.53
C GLY A 474 -13.11 0.56 -16.68
N ASN A 475 -12.57 0.17 -17.84
CA ASN A 475 -12.51 1.02 -19.03
C ASN A 475 -13.81 0.88 -19.85
N GLU A 476 -14.26 1.96 -20.46
CA GLU A 476 -15.56 1.97 -21.15
C GLU A 476 -15.42 1.78 -22.66
N HIS A 477 -16.16 0.85 -23.24
CA HIS A 477 -16.15 0.58 -24.67
C HIS A 477 -17.38 1.26 -25.29
N ARG A 478 -17.24 2.53 -25.68
CA ARG A 478 -18.40 3.40 -25.98
C ARG A 478 -18.85 3.36 -27.43
N GLN A 479 -17.94 3.16 -28.38
CA GLN A 479 -18.28 2.96 -29.79
C GLN A 479 -17.67 1.65 -30.27
N ILE A 480 -18.50 0.75 -30.81
CA ILE A 480 -18.08 -0.56 -31.28
C ILE A 480 -18.35 -0.71 -32.78
N SER A 481 -17.40 -1.31 -33.49
CA SER A 481 -17.48 -1.54 -34.92
C SER A 481 -16.66 -2.78 -35.34
N THR A 482 -16.45 -2.95 -36.64
CA THR A 482 -15.66 -4.04 -37.22
C THR A 482 -14.72 -3.54 -38.30
N TYR A 483 -13.55 -4.17 -38.41
CA TYR A 483 -12.68 -4.07 -39.58
C TYR A 483 -12.68 -5.39 -40.37
N THR A 484 -12.35 -5.33 -41.65
CA THR A 484 -12.33 -6.49 -42.56
C THR A 484 -10.91 -6.88 -42.91
N LYS A 485 -10.54 -8.13 -42.67
CA LYS A 485 -9.25 -8.73 -43.05
C LYS A 485 -9.23 -9.08 -44.54
N SER A 486 -8.04 -9.29 -45.08
CA SER A 486 -7.81 -9.54 -46.52
C SER A 486 -8.42 -10.86 -47.02
N ASP A 487 -8.72 -11.78 -46.11
CA ASP A 487 -9.43 -13.03 -46.39
C ASP A 487 -10.97 -12.89 -46.36
N GLY A 488 -11.47 -11.68 -46.07
CA GLY A 488 -12.89 -11.35 -45.98
C GLY A 488 -13.53 -11.62 -44.62
N THR A 489 -12.76 -12.10 -43.63
CA THR A 489 -13.24 -12.20 -42.24
C THR A 489 -13.28 -10.83 -41.58
N THR A 490 -14.07 -10.70 -40.53
CA THR A 490 -14.21 -9.46 -39.75
C THR A 490 -13.78 -9.68 -38.31
N ALA A 491 -13.18 -8.66 -37.70
CA ALA A 491 -12.78 -8.63 -36.30
C ALA A 491 -13.19 -7.28 -35.65
N ALA A 492 -13.17 -7.23 -34.32
CA ALA A 492 -13.67 -6.09 -33.57
C ALA A 492 -12.71 -4.89 -33.63
N ILE A 493 -13.28 -3.69 -33.60
CA ILE A 493 -12.54 -2.44 -33.41
C ILE A 493 -13.43 -1.52 -32.60
N GLU A 494 -12.87 -0.96 -31.53
CA GLU A 494 -13.66 -0.29 -30.51
C GLU A 494 -12.99 1.01 -30.08
N ASP A 495 -13.79 2.00 -29.73
CA ASP A 495 -13.37 3.23 -29.10
C ASP A 495 -13.44 3.02 -27.58
N VAL A 496 -12.26 2.83 -27.00
CA VAL A 496 -12.08 2.50 -25.60
C VAL A 496 -11.73 3.78 -24.85
N TRP A 497 -12.48 4.05 -23.79
CA TRP A 497 -12.29 5.20 -22.93
C TRP A 497 -11.51 4.76 -21.70
N PHE A 498 -10.19 4.85 -21.81
CA PHE A 498 -9.26 4.50 -20.75
C PHE A 498 -9.44 5.41 -19.55
N LYS A 499 -9.41 4.84 -18.34
CA LYS A 499 -9.27 5.65 -17.12
C LYS A 499 -7.92 6.35 -17.13
N VAL A 500 -7.92 7.65 -16.85
CA VAL A 500 -6.72 8.47 -16.71
C VAL A 500 -6.71 9.12 -15.35
N ASP A 501 -5.50 9.23 -14.80
CA ASP A 501 -5.23 9.99 -13.61
C ASP A 501 -4.36 11.20 -13.95
N ALA A 502 -5.01 12.33 -14.17
CA ALA A 502 -4.35 13.58 -14.55
C ALA A 502 -3.56 14.24 -13.41
N MET A 503 -3.67 13.75 -12.16
CA MET A 503 -2.85 14.24 -11.06
C MET A 503 -1.46 13.59 -11.05
N PHE A 504 -1.35 12.35 -11.54
CA PHE A 504 -0.07 11.62 -11.58
C PHE A 504 0.48 11.66 -13.00
N THR A 505 1.43 12.56 -13.21
CA THR A 505 2.04 12.79 -14.52
C THR A 505 3.55 12.69 -14.49
N ALA A 506 4.15 12.51 -15.67
CA ALA A 506 5.57 12.61 -15.89
C ALA A 506 5.87 13.71 -16.93
N ALA A 507 6.61 14.75 -16.50
CA ALA A 507 7.11 15.76 -17.43
C ALA A 507 8.07 15.14 -18.45
N ARG A 508 7.85 15.42 -19.73
CA ARG A 508 8.59 14.80 -20.86
C ARG A 508 9.88 15.55 -21.21
N ASP A 509 9.94 16.85 -20.95
CA ASP A 509 11.02 17.75 -21.34
C ASP A 509 11.83 18.23 -20.12
N LYS A 510 12.48 17.28 -19.44
CA LYS A 510 13.35 17.60 -18.30
C LYS A 510 14.67 18.21 -18.75
N LEU A 511 15.08 19.29 -18.07
CA LEU A 511 16.36 19.95 -18.25
C LEU A 511 17.39 19.41 -17.25
N GLU A 512 18.67 19.41 -17.63
CA GLU A 512 19.76 19.06 -16.72
C GLU A 512 19.83 20.07 -15.56
N GLU A 513 19.91 19.55 -14.33
CA GLU A 513 19.95 20.36 -13.13
C GLU A 513 21.30 21.06 -12.93
N THR A 514 21.27 22.32 -12.49
CA THR A 514 22.48 23.12 -12.24
C THR A 514 22.91 23.03 -10.78
N THR A 515 24.20 23.26 -10.51
CA THR A 515 24.74 23.25 -9.13
C THR A 515 24.16 24.35 -8.25
N GLU A 516 23.64 25.42 -8.85
CA GLU A 516 22.95 26.51 -8.17
C GLU A 516 21.57 26.09 -7.71
N ILE A 517 20.78 25.44 -8.58
CA ILE A 517 19.42 24.98 -8.28
C ILE A 517 19.44 23.82 -7.29
N ALA A 518 20.42 22.90 -7.40
CA ALA A 518 20.59 21.77 -6.48
C ALA A 518 20.82 22.15 -5.01
N LYS A 519 21.08 23.43 -4.71
CA LYS A 519 21.21 23.94 -3.32
C LYS A 519 19.91 24.48 -2.75
N LEU A 520 18.91 24.72 -3.59
CA LEU A 520 17.61 25.23 -3.21
C LEU A 520 16.68 24.05 -2.87
N PRO A 521 15.65 24.25 -2.02
CA PRO A 521 14.65 23.22 -1.77
C PRO A 521 13.91 22.88 -3.07
N ASP A 522 13.50 21.61 -3.21
CA ASP A 522 12.66 21.14 -4.32
C ASP A 522 11.27 20.74 -3.83
N LEU A 523 10.30 20.75 -4.74
CA LEU A 523 8.98 20.17 -4.53
C LEU A 523 8.71 19.21 -5.69
N MET A 524 8.13 18.05 -5.39
CA MET A 524 7.73 17.11 -6.42
C MET A 524 6.75 17.77 -7.40
N GLY A 525 6.97 17.56 -8.69
CA GLY A 525 6.04 17.95 -9.74
C GLY A 525 4.90 16.94 -9.86
N PHE A 526 3.71 17.43 -10.18
CA PHE A 526 2.51 16.63 -10.33
C PHE A 526 1.47 17.41 -11.15
N GLY A 527 0.48 16.71 -11.69
CA GLY A 527 -0.44 17.28 -12.67
C GLY A 527 0.30 17.92 -13.84
N ASN A 528 -0.04 19.16 -14.17
CA ASN A 528 0.61 19.90 -15.25
C ASN A 528 1.69 20.86 -14.73
N ALA A 529 2.27 20.58 -13.56
CA ALA A 529 3.37 21.35 -12.98
C ALA A 529 4.67 20.53 -12.94
N TYR A 530 5.77 21.15 -13.38
CA TYR A 530 7.11 20.61 -13.18
C TYR A 530 7.46 20.50 -11.68
N SER A 531 8.51 19.74 -11.33
CA SER A 531 9.12 19.92 -9.99
C SER A 531 9.58 21.36 -9.82
N LEU A 532 9.70 21.86 -8.59
CA LEU A 532 10.06 23.26 -8.35
C LEU A 532 11.41 23.61 -9.02
N HIS A 533 12.38 22.71 -8.96
CA HIS A 533 13.68 22.81 -9.64
C HIS A 533 13.54 22.88 -11.16
N GLN A 534 12.75 21.99 -11.76
CA GLN A 534 12.51 21.99 -13.19
C GLN A 534 11.77 23.27 -13.63
N ALA A 535 10.79 23.73 -12.85
CA ALA A 535 10.13 25.01 -13.10
C ALA A 535 11.11 26.21 -13.03
N MET A 536 12.05 26.21 -12.08
CA MET A 536 13.10 27.23 -11.99
C MET A 536 14.05 27.18 -13.20
N LEU A 537 14.36 26.00 -13.73
CA LEU A 537 15.17 25.83 -14.93
C LEU A 537 14.46 26.36 -16.19
N HIS A 538 13.15 26.13 -16.28
CA HIS A 538 12.31 26.61 -17.39
C HIS A 538 11.97 28.11 -17.27
N ASP A 539 12.03 28.70 -16.07
CA ASP A 539 11.86 30.13 -15.85
C ASP A 539 13.11 30.94 -16.24
N SER A 540 13.17 31.34 -17.51
CA SER A 540 14.24 32.19 -18.04
C SER A 540 14.39 33.55 -17.33
N SER A 541 13.36 34.04 -16.62
CA SER A 541 13.41 35.30 -15.88
C SER A 541 14.07 35.18 -14.50
N LYS A 542 14.20 33.95 -13.98
CA LYS A 542 14.64 33.62 -12.62
C LYS A 542 13.76 34.21 -11.52
N HIS A 543 12.52 34.56 -11.84
CA HIS A 543 11.58 35.09 -10.88
C HIS A 543 11.23 34.06 -9.79
N LEU A 544 10.93 32.83 -10.19
CA LEU A 544 10.60 31.75 -9.26
C LEU A 544 11.77 31.43 -8.33
N GLN A 545 12.98 31.35 -8.89
CA GLN A 545 14.21 31.18 -8.09
C GLN A 545 14.35 32.29 -7.03
N ALA A 546 14.14 33.55 -7.41
CA ALA A 546 14.25 34.68 -6.50
C ALA A 546 13.17 34.67 -5.39
N LEU A 547 11.97 34.14 -5.66
CA LEU A 547 10.93 33.97 -4.64
C LEU A 547 11.31 32.88 -3.62
N VAL A 548 11.88 31.77 -4.08
CA VAL A 548 12.36 30.68 -3.21
C VAL A 548 13.52 31.18 -2.32
N GLU A 549 14.47 31.92 -2.88
CA GLU A 549 15.56 32.54 -2.11
C GLU A 549 15.05 33.55 -1.07
N GLN A 550 14.01 34.34 -1.40
CA GLN A 550 13.35 35.23 -0.45
C GLN A 550 12.68 34.46 0.68
N PHE A 551 12.03 33.33 0.40
CA PHE A 551 11.43 32.48 1.41
C PHE A 551 12.47 31.96 2.42
N ILE A 552 13.62 31.50 1.91
CA ILE A 552 14.72 31.00 2.75
C ILE A 552 15.25 32.10 3.68
N GLY A 553 15.39 33.33 3.17
CA GLY A 553 15.94 34.46 3.92
C GLY A 553 14.95 35.21 4.83
N GLU A 554 13.65 34.97 4.69
CA GLU A 554 12.63 35.61 5.51
C GLU A 554 12.59 35.00 6.93
N THR A 555 12.23 35.80 7.94
CA THR A 555 12.17 35.38 9.35
C THR A 555 10.80 35.64 9.97
N ASP A 556 9.98 36.50 9.35
CA ASP A 556 8.60 36.76 9.71
C ASP A 556 7.69 35.65 9.15
N PRO A 557 6.99 34.88 10.01
CA PRO A 557 6.15 33.77 9.55
C PRO A 557 4.98 34.24 8.67
N GLY A 558 4.41 35.42 8.94
CA GLY A 558 3.31 35.97 8.16
C GLY A 558 3.75 36.29 6.73
N LYS A 559 4.93 36.88 6.58
CA LYS A 559 5.53 37.13 5.25
C LYS A 559 5.96 35.84 4.56
N LYS A 560 6.52 34.86 5.28
CA LYS A 560 6.82 33.54 4.68
C LYS A 560 5.55 32.89 4.12
N LYS A 561 4.44 32.92 4.86
CA LYS A 561 3.16 32.36 4.38
C LYS A 561 2.63 33.08 3.13
N GLN A 562 2.83 34.40 3.03
CA GLN A 562 2.54 35.16 1.81
C GLN A 562 3.45 34.76 0.64
N LEU A 563 4.76 34.55 0.90
CA LEU A 563 5.71 34.10 -0.12
C LEU A 563 5.34 32.71 -0.67
N ILE A 564 4.84 31.79 0.14
CA ILE A 564 4.35 30.49 -0.36
C ILE A 564 3.25 30.65 -1.41
N THR A 565 2.28 31.53 -1.15
CA THR A 565 1.20 31.76 -2.12
C THR A 565 1.77 32.30 -3.45
N ASN A 566 2.72 33.23 -3.38
CA ASN A 566 3.38 33.75 -4.58
C ASN A 566 4.25 32.70 -5.28
N ILE A 567 4.95 31.84 -4.54
CA ILE A 567 5.73 30.71 -5.08
C ILE A 567 4.80 29.76 -5.81
N ILE A 568 3.66 29.38 -5.24
CA ILE A 568 2.68 28.50 -5.89
C ILE A 568 2.17 29.13 -7.20
N TYR A 569 1.85 30.43 -7.18
CA TYR A 569 1.37 31.13 -8.39
C TYR A 569 2.42 31.21 -9.50
N ALA A 570 3.68 31.51 -9.16
CA ALA A 570 4.77 31.53 -10.12
C ALA A 570 5.12 30.12 -10.61
N TRP A 571 5.14 29.13 -9.71
CA TRP A 571 5.43 27.73 -9.99
C TRP A 571 4.41 27.12 -10.96
N THR A 572 3.13 27.42 -10.79
CA THR A 572 2.04 26.96 -11.66
C THR A 572 1.80 27.87 -12.88
N GLY A 573 2.55 28.97 -13.02
CA GLY A 573 2.43 29.91 -14.14
C GLY A 573 1.17 30.77 -14.12
N VAL A 574 0.42 30.81 -13.02
CA VAL A 574 -0.87 31.53 -12.92
C VAL A 574 -0.74 32.95 -12.34
N GLU A 575 0.45 33.40 -11.96
CA GLU A 575 0.69 34.69 -11.31
C GLU A 575 0.09 35.91 -12.04
N ASN A 576 0.04 35.84 -13.38
CA ASN A 576 -0.42 36.92 -14.27
C ASN A 576 -1.92 36.86 -14.59
N ILE A 577 -2.63 35.85 -14.08
CA ILE A 577 -4.08 35.73 -14.25
C ILE A 577 -4.79 36.78 -13.39
N ASP A 578 -5.79 37.46 -13.96
CA ASP A 578 -6.60 38.41 -13.22
C ASP A 578 -7.32 37.68 -12.07
N PRO A 579 -7.14 38.08 -10.79
CA PRO A 579 -7.80 37.48 -9.64
C PRO A 579 -9.34 37.42 -9.77
N ASN A 580 -9.94 38.28 -10.59
CA ASN A 580 -11.39 38.33 -10.79
C ASN A 580 -11.85 37.65 -12.09
N SER A 581 -10.96 37.02 -12.86
CA SER A 581 -11.29 36.39 -14.15
C SER A 581 -12.33 35.27 -14.05
N ARG A 582 -12.45 34.66 -12.86
CA ARG A 582 -13.42 33.62 -12.53
C ARG A 582 -14.60 34.14 -11.72
N ALA A 583 -14.80 35.46 -11.58
CA ALA A 583 -16.01 35.98 -10.94
C ALA A 583 -17.24 35.69 -11.82
N THR A 584 -18.37 35.27 -11.23
CA THR A 584 -19.59 35.01 -12.01
C THR A 584 -20.09 36.31 -12.65
N SER A 585 -20.81 36.18 -13.77
CA SER A 585 -21.69 37.24 -14.28
C SER A 585 -23.08 37.24 -13.61
N GLN A 586 -23.31 36.34 -12.64
CA GLN A 586 -24.63 36.00 -12.08
C GLN A 586 -24.72 36.22 -10.55
N ILE A 587 -25.68 35.55 -9.89
CA ILE A 587 -26.25 35.88 -8.57
C ILE A 587 -25.25 35.73 -7.40
N TYR A 588 -24.27 34.84 -7.49
CA TYR A 588 -23.37 34.51 -6.36
C TYR A 588 -22.06 35.31 -6.33
N GLY A 589 -21.83 36.23 -7.27
CA GLY A 589 -20.63 37.09 -7.26
C GLY A 589 -19.33 36.30 -7.48
N ASN A 590 -18.27 36.67 -6.76
CA ASN A 590 -16.94 36.04 -6.83
C ASN A 590 -16.73 35.10 -5.62
N ALA A 591 -17.24 33.86 -5.71
CA ALA A 591 -17.23 32.92 -4.58
C ALA A 591 -15.83 32.39 -4.22
N ILE A 592 -14.95 32.25 -5.23
CA ILE A 592 -13.55 31.83 -5.05
C ILE A 592 -12.67 32.99 -4.55
N GLY A 593 -13.05 34.24 -4.84
CA GLY A 593 -12.30 35.43 -4.42
C GLY A 593 -11.08 35.71 -5.29
N ASP A 594 -10.08 34.82 -5.28
CA ASP A 594 -8.87 34.92 -6.12
C ASP A 594 -8.79 33.72 -7.08
N ALA A 595 -9.11 33.96 -8.35
CA ALA A 595 -9.09 32.98 -9.42
C ALA A 595 -7.77 32.19 -9.50
N ARG A 596 -6.63 32.80 -9.12
CA ARG A 596 -5.32 32.15 -9.18
C ARG A 596 -5.20 30.98 -8.22
N LYS A 597 -5.93 30.97 -7.09
CA LYS A 597 -5.97 29.80 -6.20
C LYS A 597 -6.59 28.60 -6.92
N LEU A 598 -7.72 28.83 -7.60
CA LEU A 598 -8.40 27.80 -8.35
C LEU A 598 -7.54 27.32 -9.53
N GLU A 599 -7.01 28.24 -10.33
CA GLU A 599 -6.23 27.86 -11.50
C GLU A 599 -4.90 27.19 -11.13
N ALA A 600 -4.29 27.54 -9.99
CA ALA A 600 -3.16 26.79 -9.46
C ALA A 600 -3.53 25.33 -9.14
N LEU A 601 -4.69 25.09 -8.52
CA LEU A 601 -5.19 23.72 -8.29
C LEU A 601 -5.48 23.00 -9.62
N GLU A 602 -6.06 23.70 -10.60
CA GLU A 602 -6.34 23.12 -11.92
C GLU A 602 -5.06 22.69 -12.65
N VAL A 603 -3.99 23.48 -12.54
CA VAL A 603 -2.66 23.11 -13.06
C VAL A 603 -2.12 21.91 -12.29
N LEU A 604 -2.11 21.97 -10.96
CA LEU A 604 -1.51 20.93 -10.11
C LEU A 604 -2.26 19.61 -10.14
N PHE A 605 -3.56 19.60 -10.40
CA PHE A 605 -4.36 18.37 -10.50
C PHE A 605 -4.65 17.94 -11.94
N GLY A 606 -4.22 18.73 -12.92
CA GLY A 606 -4.36 18.40 -14.34
C GLY A 606 -5.77 18.56 -14.90
N GLU A 607 -6.72 19.11 -14.12
CA GLU A 607 -8.14 19.15 -14.46
C GLU A 607 -8.78 20.50 -14.19
N LYS A 608 -9.85 20.83 -14.94
CA LYS A 608 -10.60 22.09 -14.75
C LYS A 608 -11.78 21.90 -13.82
N TYR A 609 -11.99 22.86 -12.93
CA TYR A 609 -13.13 22.90 -12.02
C TYR A 609 -14.16 23.91 -12.50
N LEU A 610 -15.35 23.40 -12.82
CA LEU A 610 -16.49 24.20 -13.26
C LEU A 610 -17.63 24.02 -12.26
N GLY A 611 -18.31 25.11 -11.92
CA GLY A 611 -19.60 25.06 -11.23
C GLY A 611 -20.65 24.44 -12.14
N VAL A 612 -21.63 23.74 -11.56
CA VAL A 612 -22.79 23.24 -12.29
C VAL A 612 -24.04 23.80 -11.64
N TRP A 613 -24.84 24.52 -12.43
CA TRP A 613 -26.15 25.00 -11.99
C TRP A 613 -27.14 23.84 -11.89
N CYS A 614 -28.21 24.00 -11.08
CA CYS A 614 -29.25 22.97 -10.92
C CYS A 614 -30.04 22.64 -12.21
N TRP A 615 -29.79 23.40 -13.30
CA TRP A 615 -30.26 23.13 -14.65
C TRP A 615 -29.16 22.62 -15.60
N ASN A 616 -28.06 22.08 -15.07
CA ASN A 616 -26.91 21.48 -15.76
C ASN A 616 -26.11 22.42 -16.68
N GLU A 617 -26.21 23.73 -16.49
CA GLU A 617 -25.31 24.70 -17.14
C GLU A 617 -23.98 24.75 -16.40
N LYS A 618 -22.87 24.69 -17.14
CA LYS A 618 -21.52 24.81 -16.59
C LYS A 618 -21.13 26.27 -16.42
N ASP A 619 -20.60 26.62 -15.26
CA ASP A 619 -20.11 27.95 -14.90
C ASP A 619 -18.60 27.90 -14.65
N PRO A 620 -17.80 28.83 -15.21
CA PRO A 620 -16.38 28.94 -14.88
C PRO A 620 -16.11 29.15 -13.38
N ASN A 621 -17.07 29.66 -12.60
CA ASN A 621 -16.94 29.84 -11.16
C ASN A 621 -17.63 28.71 -10.39
N PRO A 622 -16.88 27.78 -9.78
CA PRO A 622 -17.42 26.91 -8.75
C PRO A 622 -18.09 27.74 -7.64
N HIS A 623 -19.29 27.34 -7.23
CA HIS A 623 -20.14 28.12 -6.32
C HIS A 623 -20.89 27.19 -5.34
N GLY A 624 -21.59 27.77 -4.37
CA GLY A 624 -22.26 27.00 -3.33
C GLY A 624 -21.26 26.28 -2.45
N GLN A 625 -21.47 24.99 -2.19
CA GLN A 625 -20.59 24.17 -1.33
C GLN A 625 -19.22 23.86 -1.96
N ALA A 626 -19.09 23.91 -3.29
CA ALA A 626 -17.81 23.59 -3.96
C ALA A 626 -16.72 24.65 -3.74
N ALA A 627 -17.10 25.93 -3.68
CA ALA A 627 -16.14 27.04 -3.53
C ALA A 627 -15.32 26.97 -2.22
N PRO A 628 -15.93 26.85 -1.02
CA PRO A 628 -15.16 26.74 0.22
C PRO A 628 -14.26 25.49 0.25
N LEU A 629 -14.72 24.37 -0.30
CA LEU A 629 -13.96 23.13 -0.39
C LEU A 629 -12.69 23.27 -1.26
N LEU A 630 -12.79 23.98 -2.40
CA LEU A 630 -11.64 24.28 -3.25
C LEU A 630 -10.64 25.21 -2.56
N LEU A 631 -11.13 26.18 -1.79
CA LEU A 631 -10.26 27.08 -1.03
C LEU A 631 -9.55 26.35 0.11
N GLU A 632 -10.24 25.44 0.80
CA GLU A 632 -9.66 24.56 1.81
C GLU A 632 -8.57 23.67 1.21
N ALA A 633 -8.83 23.05 0.04
CA ALA A 633 -7.84 22.25 -0.67
C ALA A 633 -6.56 23.05 -1.00
N PHE A 634 -6.72 24.30 -1.46
CA PHE A 634 -5.58 25.19 -1.69
C PHE A 634 -4.82 25.50 -0.40
N ASP A 635 -5.53 25.77 0.69
CA ASP A 635 -4.90 26.11 1.97
C ASP A 635 -4.18 24.89 2.57
N LYS A 636 -4.73 23.67 2.47
CA LYS A 636 -4.05 22.41 2.84
C LYS A 636 -2.76 22.22 2.02
N LEU A 637 -2.83 22.36 0.70
CA LEU A 637 -1.68 22.26 -0.19
C LEU A 637 -0.61 23.32 0.13
N SER A 638 -1.04 24.55 0.37
CA SER A 638 -0.15 25.67 0.74
C SER A 638 0.58 25.41 2.07
N ASN A 639 -0.13 24.90 3.09
CA ASN A 639 0.49 24.53 4.37
C ASN A 639 1.46 23.35 4.23
N PHE A 640 1.13 22.35 3.41
CA PHE A 640 2.03 21.25 3.10
C PHE A 640 3.33 21.74 2.44
N ILE A 641 3.20 22.56 1.38
CA ILE A 641 4.35 23.14 0.67
C ILE A 641 5.19 24.00 1.62
N TYR A 642 4.56 24.79 2.48
CA TYR A 642 5.27 25.55 3.52
C TYR A 642 6.14 24.64 4.39
N SER A 643 5.58 23.56 4.94
CA SER A 643 6.30 22.61 5.79
C SER A 643 7.39 21.84 5.04
N GLN A 644 7.18 21.50 3.77
CA GLN A 644 8.19 20.87 2.91
C GLN A 644 9.41 21.78 2.71
N LEU A 645 9.17 23.05 2.35
CA LEU A 645 10.25 24.00 2.15
C LEU A 645 10.98 24.28 3.48
N LEU A 646 10.27 24.36 4.61
CA LEU A 646 10.91 24.50 5.92
C LEU A 646 11.79 23.29 6.28
N ALA A 647 11.30 22.07 6.07
CA ALA A 647 12.03 20.83 6.34
C ALA A 647 13.37 20.75 5.58
N GLN A 648 13.40 21.26 4.35
CA GLN A 648 14.58 21.28 3.50
C GLN A 648 15.51 22.49 3.77
N THR A 649 15.04 23.47 4.55
CA THR A 649 15.76 24.73 4.79
C THR A 649 15.97 24.96 6.30
N GLU A 650 15.13 25.78 6.93
CA GLU A 650 15.27 26.20 8.32
C GLU A 650 15.23 25.05 9.34
N MET A 651 14.46 24.00 9.06
CA MET A 651 14.33 22.84 9.94
C MET A 651 15.29 21.71 9.58
N LYS A 652 16.09 21.84 8.52
CA LYS A 652 16.97 20.78 8.03
C LYS A 652 17.90 20.25 9.13
N GLU A 653 18.58 21.14 9.85
CA GLU A 653 19.47 20.76 10.94
C GLU A 653 18.72 20.12 12.11
N LEU A 654 17.55 20.65 12.48
CA LEU A 654 16.74 20.12 13.57
C LEU A 654 16.19 18.72 13.25
N PHE A 655 15.63 18.55 12.05
CA PHE A 655 15.06 17.28 11.60
C PHE A 655 16.13 16.22 11.35
N SER A 656 17.38 16.62 11.06
CA SER A 656 18.51 15.68 11.00
C SER A 656 18.85 15.02 12.35
N LYS A 657 18.29 15.52 13.46
CA LYS A 657 18.47 14.96 14.81
C LYS A 657 17.47 13.87 15.16
N MET A 658 16.48 13.61 14.30
CA MET A 658 15.58 12.46 14.47
C MET A 658 16.37 11.17 14.32
N THR A 659 16.12 10.24 15.24
CA THR A 659 16.73 8.90 15.22
C THR A 659 15.65 7.84 15.07
N LEU A 660 16.04 6.59 14.83
CA LEU A 660 15.11 5.46 14.80
C LEU A 660 15.11 4.76 16.16
N VAL A 661 13.93 4.44 16.67
CA VAL A 661 13.73 3.66 17.89
C VAL A 661 12.77 2.51 17.63
N TRP A 662 13.02 1.37 18.27
CA TRP A 662 12.08 0.26 18.28
C TRP A 662 11.00 0.50 19.35
N ASP A 663 9.74 0.53 18.95
CA ASP A 663 8.62 0.61 19.89
C ASP A 663 8.03 -0.78 20.15
N GLU A 664 8.32 -1.31 21.34
CA GLU A 664 7.84 -2.63 21.77
C GLU A 664 6.30 -2.73 21.79
N LYS A 665 5.58 -1.62 21.98
CA LYS A 665 4.11 -1.64 22.06
C LYS A 665 3.46 -1.81 20.71
N SER A 666 4.00 -1.18 19.68
CA SER A 666 3.49 -1.26 18.30
C SER A 666 4.20 -2.30 17.44
N ASN A 667 5.26 -2.94 17.96
CA ASN A 667 6.11 -3.88 17.24
C ASN A 667 6.63 -3.28 15.92
N ALA A 668 6.99 -1.98 15.96
CA ALA A 668 7.36 -1.20 14.80
C ALA A 668 8.55 -0.27 15.09
N VAL A 669 9.29 0.07 14.03
CA VAL A 669 10.32 1.11 14.08
C VAL A 669 9.64 2.48 13.99
N LYS A 670 9.95 3.38 14.92
CA LYS A 670 9.44 4.74 14.98
C LYS A 670 10.56 5.78 14.93
N LEU A 671 10.21 7.01 14.54
CA LEU A 671 11.07 8.18 14.70
C LEU A 671 11.10 8.63 16.15
N ASP A 672 12.29 8.68 16.74
CA ASP A 672 12.52 9.26 18.05
C ASP A 672 12.72 10.78 17.93
N LEU A 673 11.88 11.53 18.64
CA LEU A 673 11.87 12.98 18.67
C LEU A 673 12.56 13.56 19.90
N SER A 674 13.19 12.74 20.75
CA SER A 674 13.78 13.15 22.04
C SER A 674 14.86 14.22 21.89
N ASN A 675 15.69 14.14 20.83
CA ASN A 675 16.72 15.15 20.55
C ASN A 675 16.10 16.49 20.12
N ILE A 676 15.04 16.45 19.32
CA ILE A 676 14.27 17.65 18.93
C ILE A 676 13.62 18.26 20.16
N ALA A 677 12.95 17.46 20.98
CA ALA A 677 12.32 17.92 22.21
C ALA A 677 13.33 18.59 23.15
N SER A 678 14.51 17.98 23.31
CA SER A 678 15.59 18.52 24.14
C SER A 678 16.07 19.89 23.66
N GLU A 679 16.22 20.09 22.36
CA GLU A 679 16.64 21.37 21.79
C GLU A 679 15.58 22.47 21.96
N ILE A 680 14.30 22.13 21.74
CA ILE A 680 13.19 23.05 22.00
C ILE A 680 13.14 23.42 23.49
N LEU A 681 13.33 22.46 24.40
CA LEU A 681 13.39 22.71 25.84
C LEU A 681 14.56 23.64 26.22
N VAL A 682 15.73 23.48 25.59
CA VAL A 682 16.86 24.39 25.76
C VAL A 682 16.48 25.79 25.29
N GLN A 683 15.84 25.93 24.13
CA GLN A 683 15.38 27.22 23.63
C GLN A 683 14.34 27.87 24.55
N ILE A 684 13.36 27.11 25.04
CA ILE A 684 12.38 27.55 26.03
C ILE A 684 13.06 28.08 27.31
N SER A 685 14.12 27.40 27.77
CA SER A 685 14.85 27.82 28.97
C SER A 685 15.60 29.15 28.80
N TYR A 686 15.90 29.53 27.55
CA TYR A 686 16.57 30.78 27.20
C TYR A 686 15.57 31.90 26.90
N ASP A 687 14.53 31.60 26.10
CA ASP A 687 13.44 32.47 25.71
C ASP A 687 12.19 31.63 25.47
N GLU A 688 11.24 31.72 26.41
CA GLU A 688 10.03 30.91 26.42
C GLU A 688 9.16 31.14 25.18
N GLU A 689 8.99 32.40 24.75
CA GLU A 689 8.16 32.74 23.60
C GLU A 689 8.80 32.27 22.29
N SER A 690 10.12 32.45 22.16
CA SER A 690 10.87 31.90 21.02
C SER A 690 10.78 30.37 20.97
N GLY A 691 10.90 29.71 22.13
CA GLY A 691 10.77 28.26 22.27
C GLY A 691 9.36 27.75 21.94
N LYS A 692 8.30 28.42 22.40
CA LYS A 692 6.90 28.12 22.06
C LYS A 692 6.65 28.27 20.56
N LYS A 693 7.17 29.33 19.94
CA LYS A 693 7.10 29.51 18.47
C LYS A 693 7.79 28.35 17.74
N LYS A 694 8.98 27.94 18.19
CA LYS A 694 9.70 26.81 17.58
C LYS A 694 8.93 25.49 17.75
N LEU A 695 8.36 25.23 18.93
CA LEU A 695 7.51 24.07 19.18
C LEU A 695 6.33 24.03 18.21
N ARG A 696 5.63 25.14 18.05
CA ARG A 696 4.48 25.26 17.14
C ARG A 696 4.86 24.96 15.70
N GLU A 697 5.96 25.52 15.23
CA GLU A 697 6.46 25.27 13.87
C GLU A 697 6.85 23.80 13.68
N VAL A 698 7.54 23.18 14.64
CA VAL A 698 7.92 21.76 14.58
C VAL A 698 6.71 20.86 14.56
N VAL A 699 5.77 21.05 15.48
CA VAL A 699 4.57 20.23 15.60
C VAL A 699 3.70 20.35 14.34
N ASN A 700 3.52 21.57 13.82
CA ASN A 700 2.81 21.76 12.56
C ASN A 700 3.52 21.06 11.40
N SER A 701 4.85 21.18 11.28
CA SER A 701 5.58 20.49 10.22
C SER A 701 5.52 18.97 10.37
N LEU A 702 5.65 18.41 11.59
CA LEU A 702 5.48 16.98 11.80
C LEU A 702 4.08 16.50 11.38
N ASN A 703 3.04 17.28 11.66
CA ASN A 703 1.67 16.95 11.27
C ASN A 703 1.47 17.04 9.75
N GLN A 704 1.84 18.17 9.13
CA GLN A 704 1.68 18.37 7.68
C GLN A 704 2.48 17.36 6.86
N LEU A 705 3.64 16.93 7.36
CA LEU A 705 4.49 15.93 6.72
C LEU A 705 4.13 14.48 7.11
N LYS A 706 3.02 14.28 7.85
CA LYS A 706 2.56 12.97 8.36
C LYS A 706 3.64 12.18 9.11
N LEU A 707 4.57 12.89 9.75
CA LEU A 707 5.66 12.29 10.53
C LEU A 707 5.19 11.87 11.92
N ILE A 708 4.07 12.42 12.41
CA ILE A 708 3.47 12.06 13.70
C ILE A 708 3.13 10.57 13.75
N ASP A 709 2.55 10.02 12.67
CA ASP A 709 2.07 8.63 12.61
C ASP A 709 3.20 7.60 12.69
N ILE A 710 4.40 7.99 12.25
CA ILE A 710 5.59 7.13 12.25
C ILE A 710 6.58 7.51 13.36
N ALA A 711 6.27 8.49 14.20
CA ALA A 711 7.10 8.93 15.31
C ALA A 711 6.61 8.38 16.65
N ASP A 712 7.50 8.33 17.65
CA ASP A 712 7.09 8.31 19.06
C ASP A 712 6.61 9.69 19.49
N TYR A 713 5.54 10.15 18.84
CA TYR A 713 4.92 11.42 19.14
C TYR A 713 4.29 11.41 20.54
N SER A 714 3.93 10.24 21.08
CA SER A 714 3.34 10.12 22.42
C SER A 714 4.28 10.59 23.53
N THR A 715 5.55 10.22 23.46
CA THR A 715 6.57 10.66 24.42
C THR A 715 6.90 12.14 24.21
N PHE A 716 6.98 12.59 22.96
CA PHE A 716 7.18 14.00 22.62
C PHE A 716 6.05 14.87 23.18
N TYR A 717 4.80 14.49 22.94
CA TYR A 717 3.59 15.17 23.40
C TYR A 717 3.61 15.32 24.94
N LYS A 718 3.78 14.22 25.68
CA LYS A 718 3.82 14.22 27.16
C LYS A 718 4.92 15.12 27.73
N THR A 719 6.05 15.24 27.03
CA THR A 719 7.16 16.10 27.45
C THR A 719 6.74 17.57 27.53
N PHE A 720 5.88 18.03 26.63
CA PHE A 720 5.41 19.43 26.59
C PHE A 720 4.08 19.64 27.29
N GLU A 721 3.16 18.67 27.24
CA GLU A 721 1.89 18.67 27.97
C GLU A 721 2.09 19.00 29.46
N THR A 722 3.07 18.34 30.11
CA THR A 722 3.37 18.54 31.54
C THR A 722 3.90 19.93 31.91
N LYS A 723 4.13 20.82 30.93
CA LYS A 723 4.59 22.20 31.16
C LYS A 723 3.44 23.19 31.31
N GLY A 724 2.19 22.80 31.02
CA GLY A 724 0.99 23.61 31.21
C GLY A 724 0.17 23.83 29.94
N GLU A 725 -0.99 24.45 30.10
CA GLU A 725 -2.03 24.61 29.07
C GLU A 725 -1.54 25.29 27.79
N ASP A 726 -0.65 26.30 27.91
CA ASP A 726 -0.07 26.98 26.74
C ASP A 726 0.64 26.02 25.78
N TYR A 727 1.32 24.99 26.33
CA TYR A 727 2.05 24.00 25.55
C TYR A 727 1.11 22.93 25.01
N LEU A 728 0.14 22.50 25.83
CA LEU A 728 -0.94 21.62 25.40
C LEU A 728 -1.65 22.21 24.18
N ARG A 729 -2.08 23.47 24.25
CA ARG A 729 -2.70 24.17 23.14
C ARG A 729 -1.85 24.15 21.87
N ILE A 730 -0.52 24.33 21.97
CA ILE A 730 0.36 24.26 20.80
C ILE A 730 0.35 22.85 20.17
N LEU A 731 0.33 21.80 20.99
CA LEU A 731 0.25 20.42 20.52
C LEU A 731 -1.10 20.11 19.88
N GLU A 732 -2.18 20.63 20.48
CA GLU A 732 -3.56 20.37 20.05
C GLU A 732 -3.95 21.11 18.77
N CYS A 733 -3.41 22.31 18.58
CA CYS A 733 -3.58 23.10 17.36
C CYS A 733 -2.78 22.54 16.17
N ALA A 734 -2.06 21.42 16.31
CA ALA A 734 -1.30 20.82 15.21
C ALA A 734 -2.21 20.52 14.02
N GLY A 735 -2.01 21.25 12.91
CA GLY A 735 -2.84 21.10 11.71
C GLY A 735 -4.29 21.55 11.85
N LYS A 736 -4.64 22.27 12.94
CA LYS A 736 -6.00 22.75 13.20
C LYS A 736 -6.07 24.27 13.21
N VAL A 737 -7.25 24.82 12.93
CA VAL A 737 -7.53 26.25 13.12
C VAL A 737 -7.79 26.52 14.60
N GLU A 738 -7.06 27.46 15.18
CA GLU A 738 -7.21 27.84 16.59
C GLU A 738 -8.31 28.90 16.75
N ILE A 739 -9.29 28.63 17.61
CA ILE A 739 -10.36 29.56 17.99
C ILE A 739 -10.33 29.72 19.52
N LEU A 740 -10.26 30.96 19.98
CA LEU A 740 -10.14 31.28 21.40
C LEU A 740 -11.34 32.11 21.86
N GLY A 741 -12.00 31.64 22.92
CA GLY A 741 -12.94 32.39 23.73
C GLY A 741 -12.25 33.37 24.66
N THR A 742 -13.01 33.83 25.65
CA THR A 742 -12.64 34.82 26.65
C THR A 742 -12.90 34.25 28.04
N GLY A 743 -12.63 35.02 29.10
CA GLY A 743 -12.97 34.61 30.47
C GLY A 743 -14.45 34.81 30.82
N GLY A 744 -15.36 34.75 29.85
CA GLY A 744 -16.79 34.86 30.11
C GLY A 744 -17.59 34.14 29.03
N ASN A 745 -18.91 34.06 29.23
CA ASN A 745 -19.78 33.25 28.38
C ASN A 745 -19.70 33.63 26.89
N ASP A 746 -19.20 32.70 26.09
CA ASP A 746 -18.97 32.86 24.67
C ASP A 746 -19.89 31.98 23.81
N THR A 747 -20.00 32.37 22.55
CA THR A 747 -20.63 31.53 21.51
C THR A 747 -19.63 31.39 20.38
N LEU A 748 -19.02 30.22 20.29
CA LEU A 748 -17.94 29.90 19.37
C LEU A 748 -18.47 28.94 18.30
N ILE A 749 -18.30 29.33 17.04
CA ILE A 749 -18.78 28.57 15.88
C ILE A 749 -17.58 28.34 14.97
N GLY A 750 -17.23 27.08 14.77
CA GLY A 750 -16.20 26.62 13.84
C GLY A 750 -16.70 26.53 12.40
N THR A 751 -15.98 25.76 11.59
CA THR A 751 -16.26 25.57 10.16
C THR A 751 -16.32 24.08 9.81
N ASN A 752 -16.06 23.71 8.56
CA ASN A 752 -15.94 22.30 8.16
C ASN A 752 -14.48 21.84 8.20
N GLN A 753 -13.58 22.62 8.81
CA GLN A 753 -12.17 22.31 8.95
C GLN A 753 -11.90 21.75 10.34
N SER A 754 -10.84 20.98 10.50
CA SER A 754 -10.38 20.58 11.83
C SER A 754 -9.96 21.80 12.66
N GLU A 755 -10.57 21.99 13.82
CA GLU A 755 -10.39 23.14 14.69
C GLU A 755 -10.02 22.73 16.12
N ALA A 756 -9.27 23.61 16.79
CA ALA A 756 -8.99 23.55 18.21
C ALA A 756 -9.63 24.77 18.87
N ILE A 757 -10.73 24.56 19.60
CA ILE A 757 -11.56 25.62 20.16
C ILE A 757 -11.51 25.58 21.69
N TRP A 758 -11.21 26.73 22.30
CA TRP A 758 -11.05 26.90 23.74
C TRP A 758 -12.06 27.91 24.28
N GLY A 759 -12.99 27.49 25.13
CA GLY A 759 -13.97 28.35 25.81
C GLY A 759 -13.34 29.20 26.92
N TYR A 760 -12.54 28.55 27.77
CA TYR A 760 -11.91 29.10 28.99
C TYR A 760 -12.86 29.21 30.17
N GLU A 761 -13.12 30.40 30.71
CA GLU A 761 -13.99 30.58 31.87
C GLU A 761 -15.36 31.07 31.38
N GLY A 762 -16.44 30.65 32.03
CA GLY A 762 -17.79 31.08 31.68
C GLY A 762 -18.62 29.93 31.16
N ASN A 763 -19.92 30.18 30.94
CA ASN A 763 -20.80 29.16 30.39
C ASN A 763 -20.83 29.31 28.87
N ASP A 764 -20.11 28.45 28.17
CA ASP A 764 -19.83 28.57 26.75
C ASP A 764 -20.72 27.69 25.89
N SER A 765 -21.00 28.16 24.67
CA SER A 765 -21.66 27.39 23.63
C SER A 765 -20.71 27.24 22.46
N ILE A 766 -20.19 26.03 22.26
CA ILE A 766 -19.19 25.71 21.25
C ILE A 766 -19.78 24.73 20.24
N SER A 767 -19.67 25.05 18.95
CA SER A 767 -20.07 24.17 17.85
C SER A 767 -18.98 24.21 16.79
N SER A 768 -18.21 23.15 16.59
CA SER A 768 -17.12 23.14 15.59
C SER A 768 -17.64 22.96 14.17
N GLY A 769 -18.49 21.98 13.88
CA GLY A 769 -19.04 21.80 12.54
C GLY A 769 -18.56 20.51 11.91
N GLY A 770 -17.67 20.55 10.93
CA GLY A 770 -17.10 19.34 10.30
C GLY A 770 -15.59 19.23 10.51
N GLY A 771 -15.01 18.06 10.23
CA GLY A 771 -13.59 17.76 10.40
C GLY A 771 -13.26 17.26 11.81
N ASP A 772 -12.04 16.76 12.02
CA ASP A 772 -11.66 16.19 13.33
C ASP A 772 -11.25 17.29 14.33
N ASN A 773 -12.12 17.61 15.29
CA ASN A 773 -11.98 18.77 16.17
C ASN A 773 -11.48 18.44 17.58
N ARG A 774 -11.00 19.48 18.26
CA ARG A 774 -10.61 19.49 19.67
C ARG A 774 -11.36 20.62 20.37
N LEU A 775 -12.30 20.28 21.24
CA LEU A 775 -13.18 21.23 21.92
C LEU A 775 -12.91 21.20 23.43
N TYR A 776 -12.63 22.37 24.01
CA TYR A 776 -12.40 22.53 25.44
C TYR A 776 -13.37 23.59 25.99
N GLY A 777 -14.30 23.18 26.87
CA GLY A 777 -15.22 24.09 27.56
C GLY A 777 -14.46 24.95 28.57
N GLY A 778 -13.88 24.28 29.56
CA GLY A 778 -13.06 24.91 30.59
C GLY A 778 -13.83 25.00 31.90
N ASP A 779 -13.85 26.17 32.54
CA ASP A 779 -14.57 26.38 33.79
C ASP A 779 -15.97 26.94 33.52
N GLY A 780 -17.03 26.22 33.84
CA GLY A 780 -18.38 26.75 33.64
C GLY A 780 -19.51 25.76 33.63
N THR A 781 -20.35 25.83 32.61
CA THR A 781 -21.46 24.90 32.37
C THR A 781 -21.69 25.02 30.89
N ASP A 782 -21.00 24.17 30.17
CA ASP A 782 -20.71 24.37 28.77
C ASP A 782 -21.57 23.44 27.92
N THR A 783 -21.76 23.86 26.67
CA THR A 783 -22.42 23.05 25.66
C THR A 783 -21.49 22.93 24.46
N LEU A 784 -20.93 21.75 24.26
CA LEU A 784 -19.98 21.43 23.20
C LEU A 784 -20.65 20.53 22.16
N ALA A 785 -20.47 20.84 20.89
CA ALA A 785 -20.89 20.01 19.77
C ALA A 785 -19.74 19.85 18.76
N GLY A 786 -19.25 18.60 18.60
CA GLY A 786 -18.20 18.21 17.66
C GLY A 786 -18.66 18.34 16.21
N GLY A 787 -19.70 17.58 15.87
CA GLY A 787 -20.37 17.66 14.58
C GLY A 787 -20.05 16.45 13.70
N GLU A 788 -19.48 16.66 12.51
CA GLU A 788 -19.03 15.58 11.62
C GLU A 788 -17.50 15.40 11.74
N GLY A 789 -17.01 14.17 11.88
CA GLY A 789 -15.58 13.89 12.03
C GLY A 789 -15.30 13.10 13.30
N ASP A 790 -14.05 12.68 13.52
CA ASP A 790 -13.65 12.05 14.77
C ASP A 790 -13.22 13.16 15.76
N ASP A 791 -14.11 13.53 16.68
CA ASP A 791 -13.94 14.69 17.56
C ASP A 791 -13.45 14.31 18.97
N TYR A 792 -12.77 15.25 19.63
CA TYR A 792 -12.45 15.18 21.05
C TYR A 792 -13.08 16.35 21.79
N LEU A 793 -13.90 16.05 22.78
CA LEU A 793 -14.65 17.02 23.58
C LEU A 793 -14.28 16.88 25.05
N GLU A 794 -13.87 17.99 25.67
CA GLU A 794 -13.59 18.09 27.10
C GLU A 794 -14.44 19.21 27.72
N GLY A 795 -15.36 18.84 28.61
CA GLY A 795 -16.25 19.77 29.32
C GLY A 795 -15.47 20.64 30.29
N GLY A 796 -14.76 20.00 31.22
CA GLY A 796 -13.86 20.68 32.15
C GLY A 796 -14.44 20.69 33.56
N THR A 797 -14.75 21.86 34.12
CA THR A 797 -15.39 21.97 35.43
C THR A 797 -16.81 22.50 35.33
N GLY A 798 -17.73 21.89 36.09
CA GLY A 798 -19.14 22.25 36.13
C GLY A 798 -20.03 21.21 35.47
N ASP A 799 -21.32 21.49 35.34
CA ASP A 799 -22.28 20.49 34.82
C ASP A 799 -22.44 20.65 33.29
N ASP A 800 -21.69 19.89 32.50
CA ASP A 800 -21.54 20.12 31.05
C ASP A 800 -22.45 19.24 30.17
N ILE A 801 -22.61 19.67 28.91
CA ILE A 801 -23.34 18.94 27.88
C ILE A 801 -22.46 18.77 26.64
N LEU A 802 -22.06 17.54 26.34
CA LEU A 802 -21.19 17.21 25.21
C LEU A 802 -21.96 16.37 24.19
N TYR A 803 -21.96 16.82 22.93
CA TYR A 803 -22.48 16.09 21.77
C TYR A 803 -21.31 15.76 20.85
N GLY A 804 -20.94 14.49 20.72
CA GLY A 804 -19.98 14.02 19.72
C GLY A 804 -20.47 14.43 18.33
N GLU A 805 -21.69 13.98 17.99
CA GLU A 805 -22.39 14.45 16.80
C GLU A 805 -23.68 15.25 17.10
N ASN A 806 -24.06 16.10 16.14
CA ASN A 806 -25.38 16.75 16.11
C ASN A 806 -26.07 16.52 14.76
N GLY A 807 -26.39 15.27 14.40
CA GLY A 807 -27.10 15.00 13.14
C GLY A 807 -27.00 13.58 12.58
N TYR A 808 -26.86 13.48 11.26
CA TYR A 808 -26.73 12.22 10.49
C TYR A 808 -25.27 11.96 10.07
N GLY A 809 -24.33 12.46 10.88
CA GLY A 809 -22.89 12.32 10.66
C GLY A 809 -22.42 10.91 11.01
N LYS A 810 -21.11 10.70 10.90
CA LYS A 810 -20.41 9.54 11.46
C LYS A 810 -19.08 10.05 12.00
N GLY A 811 -18.69 9.57 13.17
CA GLY A 811 -17.46 9.94 13.84
C GLY A 811 -17.21 8.99 15.01
N ASN A 812 -15.97 8.65 15.31
CA ASN A 812 -15.61 7.94 16.54
C ASN A 812 -15.13 9.00 17.54
N ASP A 813 -16.02 9.42 18.42
CA ASP A 813 -15.77 10.59 19.25
C ASP A 813 -15.18 10.21 20.62
N VAL A 814 -14.41 11.13 21.20
CA VAL A 814 -13.90 11.02 22.57
C VAL A 814 -14.54 12.09 23.43
N LEU A 815 -15.35 11.69 24.41
CA LEU A 815 -16.08 12.59 25.30
C LEU A 815 -15.55 12.47 26.74
N ASP A 816 -15.04 13.57 27.26
CA ASP A 816 -14.55 13.71 28.64
C ASP A 816 -15.34 14.83 29.35
N GLY A 817 -16.29 14.47 30.21
CA GLY A 817 -17.10 15.46 30.93
C GLY A 817 -16.28 16.30 31.92
N GLY A 818 -15.19 15.73 32.47
CA GLY A 818 -14.44 16.37 33.53
C GLY A 818 -15.16 16.28 34.88
N THR A 819 -15.09 17.33 35.70
CA THR A 819 -15.72 17.33 37.03
C THR A 819 -17.08 18.01 37.00
N GLY A 820 -18.14 17.32 37.38
CA GLY A 820 -19.49 17.82 37.15
C GLY A 820 -20.59 16.82 37.43
N ASN A 821 -21.76 17.04 36.85
CA ASN A 821 -22.73 15.99 36.61
C ASN A 821 -23.15 16.13 35.15
N ASP A 822 -22.38 15.47 34.30
CA ASP A 822 -22.34 15.81 32.88
C ASP A 822 -23.34 14.98 32.08
N LYS A 823 -23.64 15.45 30.87
CA LYS A 823 -24.42 14.71 29.88
C LYS A 823 -23.61 14.52 28.62
N LEU A 824 -23.28 13.27 28.32
CA LEU A 824 -22.47 12.88 27.19
C LEU A 824 -23.36 12.17 26.17
N TYR A 825 -23.40 12.69 24.94
CA TYR A 825 -24.13 12.12 23.82
C TYR A 825 -23.09 11.76 22.74
N GLY A 826 -22.73 10.48 22.60
CA GLY A 826 -21.74 10.05 21.60
C GLY A 826 -22.31 10.22 20.20
N GLY A 827 -23.29 9.39 19.85
CA GLY A 827 -23.96 9.49 18.56
C GLY A 827 -23.86 8.21 17.78
N SER A 828 -23.31 8.30 16.57
CA SER A 828 -23.17 7.24 15.59
C SER A 828 -21.69 7.03 15.34
N GLY A 829 -21.17 5.85 15.67
CA GLY A 829 -19.72 5.63 15.69
C GLY A 829 -19.29 4.63 16.73
N ASN A 830 -17.98 4.53 16.94
CA ASN A 830 -17.40 3.81 18.07
C ASN A 830 -16.90 4.85 19.07
N ASP A 831 -17.76 5.27 19.98
CA ASP A 831 -17.47 6.41 20.85
C ASP A 831 -16.72 5.98 22.11
N THR A 832 -15.88 6.87 22.63
CA THR A 832 -15.11 6.64 23.84
C THR A 832 -15.47 7.66 24.91
N TYR A 833 -16.05 7.20 26.02
CA TYR A 833 -16.41 8.03 27.15
C TYR A 833 -15.38 7.90 28.26
N ARG A 834 -14.75 9.00 28.65
CA ARG A 834 -13.63 9.01 29.62
C ARG A 834 -14.10 9.40 31.03
N PHE A 835 -13.68 8.61 32.02
CA PHE A 835 -14.06 8.81 33.42
C PHE A 835 -12.87 8.81 34.36
N GLY A 836 -12.77 9.88 35.15
CA GLY A 836 -11.78 10.07 36.20
C GLY A 836 -12.37 10.07 37.60
N ARG A 837 -11.48 10.03 38.60
CA ARG A 837 -11.88 10.10 40.00
C ARG A 837 -12.32 11.54 40.32
N GLY A 838 -13.55 11.67 40.82
CA GLY A 838 -14.11 12.98 41.19
C GLY A 838 -14.91 13.65 40.08
N TYR A 839 -15.18 12.92 38.99
CA TYR A 839 -15.97 13.41 37.87
C TYR A 839 -17.43 13.65 38.23
N GLY A 840 -17.96 12.97 39.25
CA GLY A 840 -19.30 13.22 39.77
C GLY A 840 -20.31 12.18 39.30
N ILE A 841 -21.51 12.61 38.87
CA ILE A 841 -22.59 11.71 38.43
C ILE A 841 -23.02 12.07 37.01
N ASP A 842 -22.42 11.39 36.04
CA ASP A 842 -22.64 11.69 34.64
C ASP A 842 -23.67 10.75 34.02
N THR A 843 -24.29 11.20 32.94
CA THR A 843 -25.26 10.42 32.17
C THR A 843 -24.80 10.31 30.72
N ILE A 844 -24.64 9.08 30.25
CA ILE A 844 -24.34 8.78 28.85
C ILE A 844 -25.64 8.48 28.11
N TYR A 845 -25.78 9.08 26.93
CA TYR A 845 -26.82 8.81 25.95
C TYR A 845 -26.18 8.31 24.68
N ASP A 846 -26.23 7.00 24.49
CA ASP A 846 -25.74 6.36 23.29
C ASP A 846 -26.88 5.62 22.60
N SER A 847 -27.05 5.86 21.31
CA SER A 847 -28.10 5.23 20.51
C SER A 847 -27.65 4.97 19.09
N ASP A 848 -26.50 4.31 18.91
CA ASP A 848 -26.14 3.75 17.63
C ASP A 848 -26.84 2.39 17.36
N ILE A 849 -27.44 2.25 16.19
CA ILE A 849 -28.07 1.01 15.70
C ILE A 849 -27.23 0.32 14.62
N THR A 850 -26.07 0.87 14.30
CA THR A 850 -25.16 0.37 13.27
C THR A 850 -24.48 -0.90 13.74
N ASN A 851 -24.70 -1.98 13.00
CA ASN A 851 -24.21 -3.30 13.38
C ASN A 851 -22.69 -3.39 13.28
N GLY A 852 -22.02 -3.74 14.38
CA GLY A 852 -20.56 -3.91 14.46
C GLY A 852 -19.84 -2.76 15.17
N ASN A 853 -20.54 -1.66 15.46
CA ASN A 853 -19.97 -0.58 16.27
C ASN A 853 -19.93 -0.98 17.77
N VAL A 854 -18.88 -0.53 18.44
CA VAL A 854 -18.54 -0.84 19.83
C VAL A 854 -18.05 0.43 20.54
N ASP A 855 -18.87 0.91 21.46
CA ASP A 855 -18.51 2.03 22.32
C ASP A 855 -17.68 1.57 23.52
N THR A 856 -16.80 2.46 23.96
CA THR A 856 -15.81 2.21 25.00
C THR A 856 -16.03 3.12 26.19
N LEU A 857 -16.15 2.53 27.38
CA LEU A 857 -16.02 3.25 28.64
C LEU A 857 -14.56 3.17 29.10
N ALA A 858 -13.84 4.29 29.04
CA ALA A 858 -12.43 4.38 29.36
C ALA A 858 -12.20 5.01 30.74
N PHE A 859 -11.62 4.26 31.66
CA PHE A 859 -11.29 4.75 33.00
C PHE A 859 -9.87 5.31 33.06
N LEU A 860 -9.74 6.54 33.57
CA LEU A 860 -8.44 7.18 33.79
C LEU A 860 -7.69 6.57 34.98
N ASP A 861 -6.40 6.87 35.07
CA ASP A 861 -5.51 6.34 36.10
C ASP A 861 -6.09 6.49 37.52
N GLY A 862 -6.09 5.38 38.26
CA GLY A 862 -6.60 5.34 39.63
C GLY A 862 -8.11 5.09 39.76
N VAL A 863 -8.81 4.85 38.64
CA VAL A 863 -10.17 4.33 38.60
C VAL A 863 -10.14 2.89 38.08
N SER A 864 -10.65 1.94 38.85
CA SER A 864 -10.74 0.53 38.44
C SER A 864 -12.22 0.16 38.19
N PRO A 865 -12.52 -0.62 37.13
CA PRO A 865 -13.90 -1.04 36.78
C PRO A 865 -14.63 -1.81 37.89
#